data_AF-A0A4R5CYT9-F1
#
_entry.id   AF-A0A4R5CYT9-F1
#
_cell.length_a   1.000
_cell.length_b   1.000
_cell.length_c   1.000
_cell.angle_alpha   90.00
_cell.angle_beta   90.00
_cell.angle_gamma   90.00
#
_symmetry.space_group_name_H-M   'P 1'
#
loop_
_entity.id
_entity.type
_entity.pdbx_description
1 polymer ?
#
loop_
_entity_poly.entity_id
_entity_poly.type
_entity_poly.pdbx_seq_one_letter_code
_entity_poly.pdbx_strand_id
1 'polypeptide(L)'
;MTRSIFFYILLLNFVFLQTSCNSTSTEEREISIGFSQSVGNDLWRVSMNHAMEVEASLHPHVNLTIYNAHHQAKKQILDIEKFIDNKVDVIIISPFESDSIVPVIEKAKASGIPVILIDRKASTTNYTTYIGADNIEVGRLAGKYVAASSKGNATVVEIKGDHTTSPGVERSEGFKQIISKYPGIKVHTVGSVDSEYPKAEFTRLLDSLQNIDYVFCYNDVIAYNAWKTAKSKGLGNKLKFIGVDGLNGPFGGIQLVKEGVLSATILYPTGGSEAIKLALKIVYNEIVPKKNKLSTTIIDSLNADIMSNQFDRIAIQQSNIEEQQNIIKSKGKDYATQNNLLKLLFALFILTLCLAVYSIYSRIAISRKKEELEIRNKKIKSQRNEIKQYSEELKQSNEARLNFFMGLSHEFKTPLTLILSSVESLGTELKSKGNSVNKEITLMYNNSRRLLRLINQLLDYRKVEDKKFILRASITNLFDFSNSIIADFEREAKKLSIDFSLVTNNPDLEVYIDRNLMDKVYFNLLSNAFKFTPEKGKISIVINEDKLKNEVKIYFKDSGIGIPENELKEVFSAFYQGSNNFRNSSGIGLHLSKSFVDLHKGSVEVQSKNGTDFIITLQLGKEHLDPKSIVNTPALDFVNQNDYLEEEVLPNREVANSDDKYSILCIEDNVDLLDYMTQKLSVEFSIYTADGFDAIKRALEMVPDVIVCDLNLPGKNGFEICEILKKDLRTSHIPIIILTASDDQDSYLKALESGADVFLTKPFSLKVLVQSIKGLLFNREKLRFYYSNNIANIANNENVNFGTSEQNFLRKLNELIASNIDNSIYTVEDLAKDLNISRVQLYRKVKAILGISVSDHINNIRLDKSKELLLNSNQTISEIAYAVGFSSPNYFSTTFKNKFGVSPKEFKN
;
A
#
# COMPACT_ATOMS: atom_id res chain seq x y z
N MET A 1 24.03 7.02 -7.73
CA MET A 1 25.36 7.61 -7.45
C MET A 1 25.63 7.78 -5.94
N THR A 2 24.66 8.22 -5.13
CA THR A 2 24.83 8.50 -3.68
C THR A 2 25.05 7.29 -2.77
N ARG A 3 24.44 6.13 -3.04
CA ARG A 3 24.69 4.89 -2.27
C ARG A 3 26.14 4.39 -2.39
N SER A 4 26.77 4.61 -3.53
CA SER A 4 28.14 4.15 -3.79
C SER A 4 29.16 5.00 -3.03
N ILE A 5 28.94 6.32 -2.96
CA ILE A 5 29.81 7.25 -2.21
C ILE A 5 29.81 6.93 -0.70
N PHE A 6 28.64 6.61 -0.12
CA PHE A 6 28.55 6.22 1.29
C PHE A 6 29.30 4.91 1.58
N PHE A 7 29.21 3.93 0.68
CA PHE A 7 29.95 2.68 0.78
C PHE A 7 31.47 2.90 0.70
N TYR A 8 31.93 3.77 -0.20
CA TYR A 8 33.36 4.13 -0.30
C TYR A 8 33.89 4.88 0.92
N ILE A 9 33.09 5.76 1.55
CA ILE A 9 33.47 6.44 2.79
C ILE A 9 33.58 5.45 3.96
N LEU A 10 32.68 4.48 4.03
CA LEU A 10 32.72 3.41 5.04
C LEU A 10 33.93 2.49 4.83
N LEU A 11 34.23 2.16 3.57
CA LEU A 11 35.41 1.38 3.20
C LEU A 11 36.71 2.13 3.50
N LEU A 12 36.78 3.44 3.22
CA LEU A 12 37.95 4.27 3.53
C LEU A 12 38.18 4.38 5.04
N ASN A 13 37.12 4.57 5.84
CA ASN A 13 37.24 4.58 7.30
C ASN A 13 37.69 3.21 7.85
N PHE A 14 37.22 2.12 7.25
CA PHE A 14 37.66 0.77 7.61
C PHE A 14 39.15 0.54 7.27
N VAL A 15 39.62 1.05 6.12
CA VAL A 15 41.04 1.00 5.72
C VAL A 15 41.91 1.88 6.62
N PHE A 16 41.43 3.06 7.04
CA PHE A 16 42.13 3.91 8.01
C PHE A 16 42.21 3.28 9.41
N LEU A 17 41.18 2.54 9.83
CA LEU A 17 41.19 1.73 11.06
C LEU A 17 42.19 0.58 10.99
N GLN A 18 42.37 -0.07 9.83
CA GLN A 18 43.34 -1.17 9.65
C GLN A 18 44.78 -0.69 9.50
N THR A 19 45.01 0.50 8.93
CA THR A 19 46.36 1.04 8.71
C THR A 19 46.95 1.77 9.92
N SER A 20 46.15 2.03 10.99
CA SER A 20 46.62 2.71 12.20
C SER A 20 47.27 1.79 13.26
N CYS A 21 47.44 0.50 12.94
CA CYS A 21 48.04 -0.51 13.82
C CYS A 21 49.50 -0.86 13.50
N ASN A 22 50.20 -0.10 12.65
CA ASN A 22 51.65 -0.23 12.55
C ASN A 22 52.32 0.87 13.35
N SER A 23 52.59 0.59 14.62
CA SER A 23 53.71 1.24 15.30
C SER A 23 54.98 0.71 14.64
N THR A 24 55.57 1.52 13.77
CA THR A 24 56.97 1.36 13.39
C THR A 24 57.84 1.67 14.61
N SER A 25 57.96 0.72 15.53
CA SER A 25 59.12 0.63 16.41
C SER A 25 60.21 -0.05 15.61
N THR A 26 61.31 0.64 15.39
CA THR A 26 62.58 0.03 14.97
C THR A 26 62.92 -1.07 15.96
N GLU A 27 62.68 -2.32 15.59
CA GLU A 27 62.99 -3.50 16.40
C GLU A 27 64.51 -3.59 16.56
N GLU A 28 65.03 -3.10 17.69
CA GLU A 28 66.36 -3.48 18.14
C GLU A 28 66.37 -5.00 18.39
N ARG A 29 67.35 -5.69 17.80
CA ARG A 29 67.50 -7.15 17.87
C ARG A 29 67.52 -7.61 19.33
N GLU A 30 66.68 -8.59 19.67
CA GLU A 30 66.71 -9.24 20.98
C GLU A 30 68.04 -10.01 21.16
N ILE A 31 68.73 -9.76 22.26
CA ILE A 31 70.03 -10.33 22.64
C ILE A 31 69.79 -11.36 23.74
N SER A 32 70.16 -12.60 23.49
CA SER A 32 70.01 -13.72 24.40
C SER A 32 71.33 -14.05 25.11
N ILE A 33 71.32 -14.01 26.44
CA ILE A 33 72.48 -14.31 27.28
C ILE A 33 72.15 -15.52 28.16
N GLY A 34 72.91 -16.60 28.01
CA GLY A 34 72.80 -17.78 28.87
C GLY A 34 73.86 -17.75 29.97
N PHE A 35 73.46 -17.88 31.23
CA PHE A 35 74.38 -18.00 32.36
C PHE A 35 74.27 -19.38 33.03
N SER A 36 75.37 -20.14 33.01
CA SER A 36 75.50 -21.43 33.72
C SER A 36 76.28 -21.26 35.02
N GLN A 37 75.54 -21.24 36.13
CA GLN A 37 76.06 -21.07 37.49
C GLN A 37 76.42 -22.44 38.11
N SER A 38 77.53 -22.50 38.86
CA SER A 38 78.03 -23.74 39.49
C SER A 38 77.25 -24.18 40.73
N VAL A 39 76.86 -23.20 41.54
CA VAL A 39 76.25 -23.35 42.87
C VAL A 39 75.24 -22.22 43.02
N GLY A 40 74.12 -22.42 43.73
CA GLY A 40 73.25 -21.27 43.98
C GLY A 40 72.47 -21.28 45.27
N ASN A 41 72.97 -21.98 46.28
CA ASN A 41 72.40 -21.90 47.63
C ASN A 41 73.24 -20.99 48.55
N ASP A 42 74.45 -20.56 48.15
CA ASP A 42 75.28 -19.65 48.92
C ASP A 42 74.96 -18.18 48.60
N LEU A 43 75.00 -17.33 49.64
CA LEU A 43 74.60 -15.91 49.55
C LEU A 43 75.39 -15.14 48.48
N TRP A 44 76.66 -15.51 48.27
CA TRP A 44 77.51 -14.85 47.28
C TRP A 44 77.02 -15.06 45.84
N ARG A 45 76.56 -16.28 45.52
CA ARG A 45 75.97 -16.60 44.21
C ARG A 45 74.60 -15.98 44.02
N VAL A 46 73.79 -15.94 45.08
CA VAL A 46 72.49 -15.24 45.04
C VAL A 46 72.70 -13.77 44.73
N SER A 47 73.69 -13.13 45.39
CA SER A 47 74.04 -11.73 45.11
C SER A 47 74.58 -11.53 43.69
N MET A 48 75.39 -12.46 43.16
CA MET A 48 75.84 -12.43 41.76
C MET A 48 74.67 -12.50 40.77
N ASN A 49 73.78 -13.49 40.93
CA ASN A 49 72.63 -13.70 40.04
C ASN A 49 71.73 -12.47 40.03
N HIS A 50 71.41 -11.94 41.21
CA HIS A 50 70.57 -10.75 41.33
C HIS A 50 71.21 -9.52 40.68
N ALA A 51 72.53 -9.32 40.84
CA ALA A 51 73.25 -8.23 40.15
C ALA A 51 73.24 -8.37 38.62
N MET A 52 73.24 -9.61 38.10
CA MET A 52 73.07 -9.86 36.66
C MET A 52 71.65 -9.56 36.19
N GLU A 53 70.64 -9.98 36.95
CA GLU A 53 69.23 -9.74 36.63
C GLU A 53 68.90 -8.25 36.56
N VAL A 54 69.38 -7.46 37.54
CA VAL A 54 69.20 -6.00 37.54
C VAL A 54 69.93 -5.34 36.38
N GLU A 55 71.20 -5.71 36.11
CA GLU A 55 71.90 -5.12 34.97
C GLU A 55 71.21 -5.49 33.66
N ALA A 56 70.75 -6.74 33.49
CA ALA A 56 70.01 -7.15 32.30
C ALA A 56 68.69 -6.40 32.15
N SER A 57 67.98 -6.13 33.24
CA SER A 57 66.70 -5.39 33.19
C SER A 57 66.87 -3.95 32.71
N LEU A 58 68.05 -3.33 32.91
CA LEU A 58 68.40 -2.00 32.37
C LEU A 58 68.45 -1.95 30.83
N HIS A 59 68.53 -3.10 30.15
CA HIS A 59 68.63 -3.21 28.71
C HIS A 59 67.38 -3.94 28.15
N PRO A 60 66.36 -3.22 27.62
CA PRO A 60 65.07 -3.80 27.26
C PRO A 60 65.10 -4.94 26.23
N HIS A 61 66.18 -5.00 25.44
CA HIS A 61 66.39 -5.99 24.37
C HIS A 61 67.18 -7.20 24.84
N VAL A 62 67.58 -7.26 26.11
CA VAL A 62 68.41 -8.35 26.67
C VAL A 62 67.52 -9.35 27.40
N ASN A 63 67.68 -10.62 27.05
CA ASN A 63 67.03 -11.74 27.70
C ASN A 63 68.09 -12.62 28.39
N LEU A 64 68.14 -12.56 29.72
CA LEU A 64 69.05 -13.34 30.55
C LEU A 64 68.37 -14.61 31.06
N THR A 65 68.96 -15.78 30.77
CA THR A 65 68.53 -17.06 31.32
C THR A 65 69.61 -17.63 32.23
N ILE A 66 69.28 -17.89 33.50
CA ILE A 66 70.21 -18.45 34.49
C ILE A 66 69.86 -19.91 34.78
N TYR A 67 70.82 -20.82 34.63
CA TYR A 67 70.74 -22.21 35.10
C TYR A 67 71.71 -22.47 36.23
N ASN A 68 71.32 -23.33 37.17
CA ASN A 68 72.10 -23.67 38.36
C ASN A 68 72.41 -25.17 38.40
N ALA A 69 73.71 -25.49 38.42
CA ALA A 69 74.20 -26.85 38.38
C ALA A 69 74.13 -27.61 39.72
N HIS A 70 73.82 -26.94 40.84
CA HIS A 70 73.77 -27.53 42.20
C HIS A 70 74.93 -28.48 42.52
N HIS A 71 76.17 -28.03 42.27
CA HIS A 71 77.39 -28.83 42.52
C HIS A 71 77.52 -30.10 41.67
N GLN A 72 76.92 -30.15 40.48
CA GLN A 72 77.00 -31.31 39.58
C GLN A 72 77.60 -30.91 38.22
N ALA A 73 78.83 -31.35 37.95
CA ALA A 73 79.50 -31.10 36.67
C ALA A 73 78.67 -31.59 35.46
N LYS A 74 78.06 -32.78 35.56
CA LYS A 74 77.17 -33.32 34.51
C LYS A 74 75.97 -32.42 34.22
N LYS A 75 75.36 -31.85 35.26
CA LYS A 75 74.23 -30.92 35.09
C LYS A 75 74.71 -29.63 34.44
N GLN A 76 75.86 -29.10 34.86
CA GLN A 76 76.44 -27.89 34.26
C GLN A 76 76.74 -28.06 32.76
N ILE A 77 77.24 -29.23 32.36
CA ILE A 77 77.45 -29.56 30.94
C ILE A 77 76.12 -29.49 30.18
N LEU A 78 75.07 -30.15 30.69
CA LEU A 78 73.73 -30.13 30.07
C LEU A 78 73.16 -28.71 29.98
N ASP A 79 73.37 -27.88 31.00
CA ASP A 79 72.93 -26.48 31.01
C ASP A 79 73.60 -25.67 29.90
N ILE A 80 74.91 -25.86 29.70
CA ILE A 80 75.66 -25.21 28.62
C ILE A 80 75.26 -25.76 27.24
N GLU A 81 75.04 -27.07 27.11
CA GLU A 81 74.57 -27.67 25.86
C GLU A 81 73.21 -27.12 25.43
N LYS A 82 72.28 -26.93 26.37
CA LYS A 82 71.00 -26.25 26.08
C LYS A 82 71.19 -24.85 25.54
N PHE A 83 72.14 -24.07 26.08
CA PHE A 83 72.42 -22.74 25.56
C PHE A 83 73.02 -22.78 24.14
N ILE A 84 73.87 -23.77 23.84
CA ILE A 84 74.40 -23.99 22.49
C ILE A 84 73.26 -24.35 21.53
N ASP A 85 72.39 -25.28 21.91
CA ASP A 85 71.27 -25.75 21.09
C ASP A 85 70.26 -24.63 20.82
N ASN A 86 70.02 -23.77 21.83
CA ASN A 86 69.18 -22.58 21.71
C ASN A 86 69.85 -21.42 20.96
N LYS A 87 71.11 -21.57 20.55
CA LYS A 87 71.90 -20.56 19.82
C LYS A 87 71.92 -19.19 20.49
N VAL A 88 72.17 -19.17 21.81
CA VAL A 88 72.28 -17.89 22.53
C VAL A 88 73.44 -17.04 21.99
N ASP A 89 73.33 -15.73 22.13
CA ASP A 89 74.33 -14.79 21.61
C ASP A 89 75.62 -14.80 22.43
N VAL A 90 75.55 -15.02 23.75
CA VAL A 90 76.71 -15.15 24.65
C VAL A 90 76.41 -16.17 25.76
N ILE A 91 77.40 -16.99 26.12
CA ILE A 91 77.33 -17.89 27.28
C ILE A 91 78.30 -17.39 28.37
N ILE A 92 77.77 -17.14 29.56
CA ILE A 92 78.52 -16.87 30.78
C ILE A 92 78.58 -18.17 31.59
N ILE A 93 79.75 -18.51 32.15
CA ILE A 93 79.95 -19.75 32.90
C ILE A 93 80.75 -19.44 34.15
N SER A 94 80.27 -19.91 35.31
CA SER A 94 81.11 -20.09 36.50
C SER A 94 81.42 -21.58 36.65
N PRO A 95 82.59 -22.07 36.21
CA PRO A 95 82.94 -23.50 36.25
C PRO A 95 82.81 -24.11 37.64
N PHE A 96 82.06 -25.21 37.82
CA PHE A 96 82.06 -25.93 39.09
C PHE A 96 83.45 -26.56 39.36
N GLU A 97 83.94 -27.34 38.39
CA GLU A 97 85.28 -27.95 38.37
C GLU A 97 86.05 -27.44 37.13
N SER A 98 87.37 -27.24 37.29
CA SER A 98 88.19 -26.58 36.26
C SER A 98 88.36 -27.41 34.98
N ASP A 99 88.42 -28.74 35.10
CA ASP A 99 88.73 -29.65 33.98
C ASP A 99 87.47 -30.23 33.33
N SER A 100 86.47 -30.63 34.14
CA SER A 100 85.27 -31.34 33.71
C SER A 100 84.41 -30.58 32.68
N ILE A 101 84.50 -29.25 32.66
CA ILE A 101 83.70 -28.38 31.79
C ILE A 101 84.42 -27.98 30.49
N VAL A 102 85.70 -28.30 30.33
CA VAL A 102 86.51 -27.88 29.17
C VAL A 102 85.91 -28.34 27.83
N PRO A 103 85.48 -29.61 27.65
CA PRO A 103 84.96 -30.06 26.35
C PRO A 103 83.74 -29.27 25.87
N VAL A 104 82.84 -28.87 26.78
CA VAL A 104 81.62 -28.13 26.42
C VAL A 104 81.90 -26.64 26.17
N ILE A 105 82.90 -26.06 26.83
CA ILE A 105 83.40 -24.71 26.50
C ILE A 105 83.95 -24.68 25.07
N GLU A 106 84.76 -25.68 24.71
CA GLU A 106 85.34 -25.77 23.37
C GLU A 106 84.27 -26.00 22.30
N LYS A 107 83.24 -26.81 22.61
CA LYS A 107 82.04 -27.00 21.77
C LYS A 107 81.29 -25.69 21.52
N ALA A 108 81.07 -24.87 22.56
CA ALA A 108 80.42 -23.56 22.42
C ALA A 108 81.22 -22.62 21.52
N LYS A 109 82.54 -22.54 21.72
CA LYS A 109 83.44 -21.72 20.89
C LYS A 109 83.51 -22.18 19.44
N ALA A 110 83.56 -23.49 19.20
CA ALA A 110 83.52 -24.06 17.85
C ALA A 110 82.19 -23.77 17.13
N SER A 111 81.10 -23.61 17.89
CA SER A 111 79.78 -23.20 17.38
C SER A 111 79.66 -21.68 17.15
N GLY A 112 80.75 -20.93 17.35
CA GLY A 112 80.78 -19.47 17.16
C GLY A 112 80.25 -18.65 18.35
N ILE A 113 79.81 -19.29 19.43
CA ILE A 113 79.24 -18.60 20.59
C ILE A 113 80.36 -18.09 21.51
N PRO A 114 80.44 -16.78 21.80
CA PRO A 114 81.38 -16.24 22.77
C PRO A 114 81.13 -16.78 24.19
N VAL A 115 82.21 -17.15 24.87
CA VAL A 115 82.16 -17.70 26.24
C VAL A 115 82.87 -16.76 27.21
N ILE A 116 82.16 -16.32 28.26
CA ILE A 116 82.70 -15.55 29.36
C ILE A 116 82.86 -16.47 30.57
N LEU A 117 84.07 -16.59 31.10
CA LEU A 117 84.30 -17.24 32.38
C LEU A 117 84.20 -16.21 33.50
N ILE A 118 83.39 -16.46 34.51
CA ILE A 118 83.24 -15.58 35.67
C ILE A 118 83.65 -16.31 36.95
N ASP A 119 84.36 -15.60 37.82
CA ASP A 119 84.82 -16.04 39.14
C ASP A 119 85.83 -17.18 39.10
N ARG A 120 85.41 -18.36 38.66
CA ARG A 120 86.24 -19.56 38.51
C ARG A 120 86.82 -19.67 37.12
N LYS A 121 88.05 -20.18 37.04
CA LYS A 121 88.76 -20.45 35.78
C LYS A 121 88.58 -21.92 35.38
N ALA A 122 88.61 -22.19 34.08
CA ALA A 122 88.71 -23.54 33.51
C ALA A 122 90.12 -23.75 32.95
N SER A 123 90.55 -25.02 32.85
CA SER A 123 91.90 -25.41 32.37
C SER A 123 92.04 -25.36 30.85
N THR A 124 91.49 -24.32 30.21
CA THR A 124 91.58 -24.07 28.76
C THR A 124 91.81 -22.59 28.51
N THR A 125 92.50 -22.25 27.42
CA THR A 125 92.61 -20.85 26.94
C THR A 125 91.50 -20.48 25.94
N ASN A 126 90.71 -21.47 25.53
CA ASN A 126 89.67 -21.37 24.50
C ASN A 126 88.34 -20.84 25.08
N TYR A 127 88.37 -19.63 25.62
CA TYR A 127 87.19 -18.83 26.01
C TYR A 127 87.33 -17.42 25.43
N THR A 128 86.30 -16.59 25.45
CA THR A 128 86.39 -15.20 24.92
C THR A 128 87.07 -14.27 25.92
N THR A 129 86.58 -14.23 27.15
CA THR A 129 87.17 -13.40 28.22
C THR A 129 86.89 -13.99 29.60
N TYR A 130 87.70 -13.63 30.59
CA TYR A 130 87.52 -13.99 32.00
C TYR A 130 87.28 -12.72 32.82
N ILE A 131 86.34 -12.77 33.76
CA ILE A 131 86.09 -11.73 34.75
C ILE A 131 86.09 -12.30 36.17
N GLY A 132 86.85 -11.68 37.08
CA GLY A 132 86.93 -12.12 38.47
C GLY A 132 87.98 -11.36 39.25
N ALA A 133 87.93 -11.45 40.58
CA ALA A 133 88.99 -10.89 41.41
C ALA A 133 90.25 -11.78 41.35
N ASP A 134 91.42 -11.17 41.56
CA ASP A 134 92.69 -11.88 41.57
C ASP A 134 92.84 -12.67 42.89
N ASN A 135 92.53 -13.96 42.86
CA ASN A 135 92.57 -14.84 44.04
C ASN A 135 93.98 -14.95 44.65
N ILE A 136 95.04 -14.77 43.87
CA ILE A 136 96.41 -14.69 44.40
C ILE A 136 96.58 -13.40 45.21
N GLU A 137 96.07 -12.26 44.72
CA GLU A 137 96.13 -11.01 45.48
C GLU A 137 95.26 -11.05 46.74
N VAL A 138 94.10 -11.71 46.71
CA VAL A 138 93.28 -12.00 47.90
C VAL A 138 94.12 -12.72 48.96
N GLY A 139 94.79 -13.81 48.59
CA GLY A 139 95.70 -14.53 49.49
C GLY A 139 96.84 -13.64 50.01
N ARG A 140 97.43 -12.81 49.14
CA ARG A 140 98.49 -11.88 49.54
C ARG A 140 97.99 -10.82 50.52
N LEU A 141 96.77 -10.30 50.35
CA LEU A 141 96.17 -9.34 51.29
C LEU A 141 95.96 -9.97 52.67
N ALA A 142 95.47 -11.21 52.74
CA ALA A 142 95.38 -11.95 54.00
C ALA A 142 96.76 -12.09 54.66
N GLY A 143 97.76 -12.49 53.88
CA GLY A 143 99.13 -12.66 54.38
C GLY A 143 99.75 -11.34 54.86
N LYS A 144 99.55 -10.25 54.11
CA LYS A 144 100.02 -8.89 54.46
C LYS A 144 99.37 -8.42 55.76
N TYR A 145 98.07 -8.65 55.94
CA TYR A 145 97.34 -8.29 57.16
C TYR A 145 97.85 -9.06 58.38
N VAL A 146 98.03 -10.38 58.26
CA VAL A 146 98.59 -11.21 59.34
C VAL A 146 100.01 -10.75 59.69
N ALA A 147 100.88 -10.56 58.69
CA ALA A 147 102.26 -10.16 58.92
C ALA A 147 102.36 -8.77 59.59
N ALA A 148 101.57 -7.80 59.13
CA ALA A 148 101.51 -6.46 59.72
C ALA A 148 100.95 -6.49 61.14
N SER A 149 99.82 -7.16 61.36
CA SER A 149 99.12 -7.18 62.65
C SER A 149 99.85 -7.98 63.73
N SER A 150 100.67 -8.96 63.34
CA SER A 150 101.51 -9.77 64.23
C SER A 150 102.93 -9.24 64.42
N LYS A 151 103.31 -8.17 63.70
CA LYS A 151 104.71 -7.70 63.61
C LYS A 151 105.68 -8.81 63.17
N GLY A 152 105.20 -9.74 62.33
CA GLY A 152 105.99 -10.83 61.76
C GLY A 152 106.17 -12.08 62.63
N ASN A 153 105.45 -12.22 63.74
CA ASN A 153 105.55 -13.39 64.63
C ASN A 153 104.17 -13.86 65.12
N ALA A 154 103.71 -15.03 64.67
CA ALA A 154 102.39 -15.58 65.00
C ALA A 154 102.25 -17.07 64.63
N THR A 155 101.37 -17.79 65.31
CA THR A 155 100.88 -19.11 64.87
C THR A 155 99.56 -18.94 64.13
N VAL A 156 99.50 -19.39 62.89
CA VAL A 156 98.36 -19.21 61.99
C VAL A 156 97.82 -20.56 61.55
N VAL A 157 96.50 -20.73 61.55
CA VAL A 157 95.83 -21.86 60.92
C VAL A 157 95.18 -21.40 59.61
N GLU A 158 95.53 -22.02 58.50
CA GLU A 158 94.91 -21.81 57.19
C GLU A 158 93.88 -22.91 56.93
N ILE A 159 92.59 -22.55 56.82
CA ILE A 159 91.52 -23.47 56.40
C ILE A 159 91.25 -23.27 54.91
N LYS A 160 91.66 -24.23 54.09
CA LYS A 160 91.61 -24.17 52.63
C LYS A 160 90.25 -24.57 52.07
N GLY A 161 89.94 -24.01 50.91
CA GLY A 161 88.85 -24.46 50.04
C GLY A 161 89.22 -25.74 49.31
N ASP A 162 88.34 -26.18 48.41
CA ASP A 162 88.58 -27.39 47.61
C ASP A 162 89.68 -27.17 46.56
N HIS A 163 90.63 -28.11 46.50
CA HIS A 163 91.74 -28.18 45.55
C HIS A 163 91.31 -28.35 44.08
N THR A 164 90.07 -28.78 43.84
CA THR A 164 89.48 -28.90 42.49
C THR A 164 89.10 -27.54 41.88
N THR A 165 89.11 -26.47 42.69
CA THR A 165 88.71 -25.12 42.29
C THR A 165 89.91 -24.17 42.21
N SER A 166 89.92 -23.31 41.19
CA SER A 166 90.99 -22.31 41.01
C SER A 166 91.14 -21.36 42.21
N PRO A 167 90.07 -20.81 42.83
CA PRO A 167 90.22 -19.96 44.01
C PRO A 167 90.82 -20.69 45.22
N GLY A 168 90.50 -21.97 45.41
CA GLY A 168 91.00 -22.79 46.53
C GLY A 168 92.52 -22.93 46.52
N VAL A 169 93.10 -23.04 45.32
CA VAL A 169 94.56 -23.11 45.12
C VAL A 169 95.20 -21.73 45.17
N GLU A 170 94.69 -20.78 44.37
CA GLU A 170 95.31 -19.45 44.18
C GLU A 170 95.36 -18.61 45.47
N ARG A 171 94.32 -18.67 46.32
CA ARG A 171 94.31 -17.96 47.62
C ARG A 171 95.40 -18.49 48.55
N SER A 172 95.59 -19.81 48.58
CA SER A 172 96.63 -20.43 49.41
C SER A 172 98.04 -20.09 48.91
N GLU A 173 98.25 -20.10 47.59
CA GLU A 173 99.53 -19.70 47.01
C GLU A 173 99.88 -18.24 47.31
N GLY A 174 98.92 -17.32 47.12
CA GLY A 174 99.10 -15.91 47.44
C GLY A 174 99.42 -15.66 48.91
N PHE A 175 98.74 -16.37 49.81
CA PHE A 175 98.99 -16.31 51.24
C PHE A 175 100.42 -16.77 51.59
N LYS A 176 100.84 -17.93 51.07
CA LYS A 176 102.19 -18.46 51.25
C LYS A 176 103.28 -17.55 50.69
N GLN A 177 103.05 -16.88 49.56
CA GLN A 177 104.01 -15.93 48.96
C GLN A 177 104.37 -14.77 49.88
N ILE A 178 103.45 -14.37 50.78
CA ILE A 178 103.71 -13.32 51.77
C ILE A 178 104.28 -13.93 53.05
N ILE A 179 103.63 -14.96 53.61
CA ILE A 179 104.02 -15.50 54.91
C ILE A 179 105.42 -16.12 54.89
N SER A 180 105.85 -16.75 53.79
CA SER A 180 107.22 -17.29 53.64
C SER A 180 108.34 -16.26 53.80
N LYS A 181 108.04 -14.96 53.64
CA LYS A 181 108.99 -13.86 53.88
C LYS A 181 109.21 -13.56 55.37
N TYR A 182 108.38 -14.10 56.25
CA TYR A 182 108.40 -13.85 57.70
C TYR A 182 108.58 -15.17 58.47
N PRO A 183 109.83 -15.58 58.77
CA PRO A 183 110.10 -16.88 59.40
C PRO A 183 109.55 -17.02 60.83
N GLY A 184 109.19 -15.91 61.50
CA GLY A 184 108.49 -15.92 62.79
C GLY A 184 107.03 -16.38 62.70
N ILE A 185 106.45 -16.47 61.50
CA ILE A 185 105.06 -16.91 61.33
C ILE A 185 105.04 -18.41 61.03
N LYS A 186 104.41 -19.20 61.92
CA LYS A 186 104.22 -20.64 61.75
C LYS A 186 102.82 -20.91 61.22
N VAL A 187 102.71 -21.67 60.13
CA VAL A 187 101.42 -21.96 59.48
C VAL A 187 101.07 -23.44 59.56
N HIS A 188 99.85 -23.74 60.03
CA HIS A 188 99.24 -25.07 59.96
C HIS A 188 98.10 -25.03 58.94
N THR A 189 98.03 -26.02 58.04
CA THR A 189 96.98 -26.09 57.02
C THR A 189 95.93 -27.14 57.40
N VAL A 190 94.65 -26.80 57.20
CA VAL A 190 93.50 -27.70 57.35
C VAL A 190 92.61 -27.58 56.10
N GLY A 191 91.88 -28.64 55.74
CA GLY A 191 90.85 -28.57 54.69
C GLY A 191 89.47 -28.14 55.21
N SER A 192 88.54 -27.90 54.30
CA SER A 192 87.11 -27.70 54.59
C SER A 192 86.24 -28.86 54.09
N VAL A 193 85.00 -28.91 54.57
CA VAL A 193 83.92 -29.78 54.11
C VAL A 193 82.86 -28.90 53.46
N ASP A 194 82.49 -29.23 52.22
CA ASP A 194 81.48 -28.54 51.41
C ASP A 194 81.67 -27.02 51.27
N SER A 195 82.89 -26.52 51.46
CA SER A 195 83.22 -25.08 51.50
C SER A 195 82.44 -24.27 52.57
N GLU A 196 81.87 -24.94 53.57
CA GLU A 196 81.09 -24.31 54.64
C GLU A 196 81.70 -24.56 56.03
N TYR A 197 82.24 -25.76 56.28
CA TYR A 197 82.71 -26.17 57.60
C TYR A 197 84.21 -26.49 57.59
N PRO A 198 84.97 -26.17 58.66
CA PRO A 198 86.32 -26.70 58.81
C PRO A 198 86.30 -28.22 59.01
N LYS A 199 87.29 -28.95 58.47
CA LYS A 199 87.45 -30.39 58.75
C LYS A 199 87.74 -30.62 60.24
N ALA A 200 87.41 -31.81 60.74
CA ALA A 200 87.61 -32.21 62.14
C ALA A 200 89.05 -32.04 62.66
N GLU A 201 90.04 -32.01 61.77
CA GLU A 201 91.44 -31.69 62.08
C GLU A 201 91.61 -30.29 62.72
N PHE A 202 90.78 -29.31 62.35
CA PHE A 202 90.80 -27.98 62.97
C PHE A 202 90.52 -28.05 64.47
N THR A 203 89.50 -28.82 64.87
CA THR A 203 89.15 -29.05 66.28
C THR A 203 90.31 -29.70 67.04
N ARG A 204 91.00 -30.68 66.42
CA ARG A 204 92.18 -31.33 67.04
C ARG A 204 93.35 -30.36 67.18
N LEU A 205 93.57 -29.48 66.21
CA LEU A 205 94.62 -28.45 66.29
C LEU A 205 94.34 -27.47 67.43
N LEU A 206 93.10 -27.03 67.61
CA LEU A 206 92.70 -26.18 68.74
C LEU A 206 92.97 -26.85 70.10
N ASP A 207 92.87 -28.18 70.19
CA ASP A 207 93.15 -28.93 71.42
C ASP A 207 94.65 -29.18 71.64
N SER A 208 95.44 -29.32 70.57
CA SER A 208 96.86 -29.66 70.63
C SER A 208 97.81 -28.47 70.73
N LEU A 209 97.45 -27.32 70.15
CA LEU A 209 98.30 -26.13 70.11
C LEU A 209 97.89 -25.16 71.20
N GLN A 210 98.83 -24.83 72.10
CA GLN A 210 98.56 -23.93 73.22
C GLN A 210 98.30 -22.47 72.81
N ASN A 211 98.91 -22.00 71.72
CA ASN A 211 98.79 -20.61 71.25
C ASN A 211 98.59 -20.57 69.72
N ILE A 212 97.35 -20.31 69.29
CA ILE A 212 97.00 -19.97 67.90
C ILE A 212 96.54 -18.52 67.90
N ASP A 213 97.14 -17.68 67.04
CA ASP A 213 96.87 -16.25 67.00
C ASP A 213 95.85 -15.88 65.91
N TYR A 214 95.97 -16.47 64.72
CA TYR A 214 95.13 -16.16 63.56
C TYR A 214 94.57 -17.43 62.91
N VAL A 215 93.37 -17.32 62.34
CA VAL A 215 92.78 -18.33 61.47
C VAL A 215 92.40 -17.67 60.15
N PHE A 216 93.10 -18.01 59.07
CA PHE A 216 92.77 -17.57 57.72
C PHE A 216 91.88 -18.62 57.05
N CYS A 217 90.68 -18.21 56.67
CA CYS A 217 89.66 -19.09 56.10
C CYS A 217 89.44 -18.78 54.63
N TYR A 218 89.14 -19.82 53.85
CA TYR A 218 88.88 -19.71 52.43
C TYR A 218 87.73 -18.76 52.08
N ASN A 219 86.67 -18.70 52.89
CA ASN A 219 85.55 -17.77 52.74
C ASN A 219 84.99 -17.35 54.11
N ASP A 220 84.06 -16.39 54.13
CA ASP A 220 83.43 -15.85 55.34
C ASP A 220 82.56 -16.90 56.06
N VAL A 221 81.94 -17.83 55.33
CA VAL A 221 81.10 -18.90 55.89
C VAL A 221 81.94 -19.86 56.74
N ILE A 222 83.07 -20.33 56.21
CA ILE A 222 84.04 -21.14 56.95
C ILE A 222 84.59 -20.34 58.13
N ALA A 223 84.88 -19.05 57.95
CA ALA A 223 85.40 -18.21 59.02
C ALA A 223 84.42 -18.10 60.20
N TYR A 224 83.13 -17.90 59.91
CA TYR A 224 82.07 -17.87 60.91
C TYR A 224 81.90 -19.22 61.63
N ASN A 225 81.91 -20.33 60.89
CA ASN A 225 81.78 -21.66 61.47
C ASN A 225 83.03 -22.05 62.29
N ALA A 226 84.24 -21.69 61.83
CA ALA A 226 85.47 -21.87 62.57
C ALA A 226 85.46 -21.05 63.87
N TRP A 227 84.95 -19.82 63.84
CA TRP A 227 84.75 -19.00 65.04
C TRP A 227 83.75 -19.66 66.00
N LYS A 228 82.62 -20.20 65.52
CA LYS A 228 81.67 -20.96 66.35
C LYS A 228 82.34 -22.16 67.02
N THR A 229 83.12 -22.92 66.28
CA THR A 229 83.88 -24.06 66.81
C THR A 229 84.86 -23.61 67.90
N ALA A 230 85.64 -22.55 67.67
CA ALA A 230 86.56 -22.02 68.67
C ALA A 230 85.84 -21.43 69.89
N LYS A 231 84.72 -20.74 69.70
CA LYS A 231 83.88 -20.19 70.76
C LYS A 231 83.32 -21.28 71.67
N SER A 232 82.89 -22.42 71.11
CA SER A 232 82.43 -23.58 71.90
C SER A 232 83.51 -24.15 72.84
N LYS A 233 84.79 -23.91 72.53
CA LYS A 233 85.96 -24.29 73.35
C LYS A 233 86.48 -23.14 74.25
N GLY A 234 85.77 -22.01 74.33
CA GLY A 234 86.20 -20.84 75.11
C GLY A 234 87.35 -20.02 74.49
N LEU A 235 87.67 -20.27 73.21
CA LEU A 235 88.78 -19.64 72.50
C LEU A 235 88.34 -18.54 71.52
N GLY A 236 87.03 -18.32 71.34
CA GLY A 236 86.47 -17.43 70.31
C GLY A 236 86.97 -15.98 70.33
N ASN A 237 87.27 -15.41 71.50
CA ASN A 237 87.78 -14.03 71.63
C ASN A 237 89.31 -13.94 71.67
N LYS A 238 90.01 -15.08 71.68
CA LYS A 238 91.48 -15.15 71.74
C LYS A 238 92.09 -15.29 70.34
N LEU A 239 91.36 -15.89 69.40
CA LEU A 239 91.79 -16.08 68.01
C LEU A 239 91.22 -14.97 67.13
N LYS A 240 92.03 -14.51 66.18
CA LYS A 240 91.61 -13.57 65.14
C LYS A 240 91.24 -14.31 63.86
N PHE A 241 90.02 -14.16 63.40
CA PHE A 241 89.53 -14.84 62.20
C PHE A 241 89.57 -13.90 61.00
N ILE A 242 90.08 -14.40 59.87
CA ILE A 242 90.16 -13.68 58.60
C ILE A 242 89.36 -14.46 57.57
N GLY A 243 88.32 -13.85 57.03
CA GLY A 243 87.48 -14.41 55.97
C GLY A 243 87.79 -13.82 54.60
N VAL A 244 87.04 -14.29 53.60
CA VAL A 244 87.03 -13.79 52.23
C VAL A 244 85.59 -13.83 51.75
N ASP A 245 85.14 -12.77 51.09
CA ASP A 245 83.91 -12.58 50.31
C ASP A 245 83.47 -11.13 50.52
N GLY A 246 83.38 -10.70 51.79
CA GLY A 246 83.09 -9.32 52.14
C GLY A 246 81.67 -8.89 51.76
N LEU A 247 80.70 -9.80 51.86
CA LEU A 247 79.30 -9.48 51.62
C LEU A 247 78.74 -8.56 52.71
N ASN A 248 77.87 -7.64 52.29
CA ASN A 248 77.05 -6.83 53.18
C ASN A 248 75.73 -7.55 53.50
N GLY A 249 75.21 -7.41 54.73
CA GLY A 249 73.96 -8.03 55.17
C GLY A 249 74.12 -9.06 56.31
N PRO A 250 73.02 -9.69 56.76
CA PRO A 250 73.04 -10.63 57.89
C PRO A 250 74.00 -11.80 57.63
N PHE A 251 74.90 -12.07 58.58
CA PHE A 251 75.94 -13.10 58.48
C PHE A 251 76.98 -12.91 57.34
N GLY A 252 76.96 -11.77 56.63
CA GLY A 252 77.99 -11.41 55.65
C GLY A 252 79.29 -10.95 56.32
N GLY A 253 80.42 -11.09 55.63
CA GLY A 253 81.74 -10.76 56.18
C GLY A 253 81.85 -9.36 56.77
N ILE A 254 81.27 -8.35 56.13
CA ILE A 254 81.32 -6.96 56.62
C ILE A 254 80.59 -6.84 57.97
N GLN A 255 79.42 -7.45 58.08
CA GLN A 255 78.64 -7.45 59.32
C GLN A 255 79.35 -8.25 60.41
N LEU A 256 79.95 -9.39 60.08
CA LEU A 256 80.74 -10.19 61.03
C LEU A 256 81.98 -9.44 61.54
N VAL A 257 82.60 -8.57 60.71
CA VAL A 257 83.68 -7.67 61.16
C VAL A 257 83.14 -6.60 62.12
N LYS A 258 82.00 -5.96 61.80
CA LYS A 258 81.35 -4.96 62.69
C LYS A 258 80.95 -5.55 64.04
N GLU A 259 80.51 -6.81 64.06
CA GLU A 259 80.15 -7.55 65.27
C GLU A 259 81.36 -8.08 66.05
N GLY A 260 82.59 -7.91 65.54
CA GLY A 260 83.83 -8.40 66.15
C GLY A 260 84.00 -9.92 66.08
N VAL A 261 83.21 -10.61 65.25
CA VAL A 261 83.33 -12.06 65.00
C VAL A 261 84.54 -12.35 64.10
N LEU A 262 84.73 -11.53 63.06
CA LEU A 262 85.91 -11.55 62.20
C LEU A 262 86.79 -10.34 62.51
N SER A 263 88.11 -10.52 62.47
CA SER A 263 89.07 -9.40 62.57
C SER A 263 89.23 -8.67 61.24
N ALA A 264 89.10 -9.40 60.14
CA ALA A 264 89.03 -8.85 58.80
C ALA A 264 88.32 -9.82 57.85
N THR A 265 87.79 -9.29 56.76
CA THR A 265 87.39 -10.06 55.58
C THR A 265 88.00 -9.40 54.34
N ILE A 266 88.28 -10.16 53.30
CA ILE A 266 88.77 -9.62 52.02
C ILE A 266 87.62 -9.56 51.05
N LEU A 267 87.33 -8.37 50.53
CA LEU A 267 86.27 -8.14 49.55
C LEU A 267 86.56 -8.93 48.28
N TYR A 268 85.67 -9.87 47.97
CA TYR A 268 85.69 -10.60 46.71
C TYR A 268 84.41 -10.27 45.94
N PRO A 269 84.47 -9.28 45.01
CA PRO A 269 83.27 -8.79 44.33
C PRO A 269 82.63 -9.86 43.46
N THR A 270 81.29 -9.86 43.41
CA THR A 270 80.50 -10.85 42.64
C THR A 270 80.69 -10.73 41.13
N GLY A 271 80.88 -9.53 40.60
CA GLY A 271 81.12 -9.30 39.17
C GLY A 271 79.91 -9.50 38.25
N GLY A 272 78.71 -9.73 38.80
CA GLY A 272 77.51 -10.04 38.03
C GLY A 272 77.15 -8.97 37.00
N SER A 273 77.02 -7.70 37.42
CA SER A 273 76.70 -6.58 36.53
C SER A 273 77.77 -6.38 35.43
N GLU A 274 79.05 -6.41 35.80
CA GLU A 274 80.15 -6.27 34.85
C GLU A 274 80.21 -7.41 33.82
N ALA A 275 79.75 -8.61 34.17
CA ALA A 275 79.65 -9.73 33.22
C ALA A 275 78.58 -9.48 32.16
N ILE A 276 77.42 -8.91 32.52
CA ILE A 276 76.37 -8.55 31.56
C ILE A 276 76.84 -7.41 30.65
N LYS A 277 77.49 -6.37 31.20
CA LYS A 277 78.09 -5.30 30.39
C LYS A 277 79.12 -5.84 29.40
N LEU A 278 79.95 -6.78 29.84
CA LEU A 278 80.96 -7.40 28.99
C LEU A 278 80.34 -8.28 27.89
N ALA A 279 79.26 -9.00 28.21
CA ALA A 279 78.49 -9.76 27.22
C ALA A 279 77.91 -8.83 26.15
N LEU A 280 77.31 -7.70 26.54
CA LEU A 280 76.78 -6.72 25.59
C LEU A 280 77.87 -6.13 24.70
N LYS A 281 79.03 -5.76 25.26
CA LYS A 281 80.19 -5.31 24.49
C LYS A 281 80.61 -6.33 23.43
N ILE A 282 80.63 -7.62 23.78
CA ILE A 282 80.95 -8.70 22.85
C ILE A 282 79.91 -8.78 21.73
N VAL A 283 78.61 -8.72 22.05
CA VAL A 283 77.52 -8.77 21.05
C VAL A 283 77.58 -7.58 20.09
N TYR A 284 77.96 -6.41 20.59
CA TYR A 284 78.16 -5.20 19.79
C TYR A 284 79.53 -5.14 19.08
N ASN A 285 80.29 -6.25 19.07
CA ASN A 285 81.62 -6.35 18.45
C ASN A 285 82.65 -5.33 18.99
N GLU A 286 82.51 -4.88 20.24
CA GLU A 286 83.53 -4.09 20.92
C GLU A 286 84.72 -4.96 21.33
N ILE A 287 85.91 -4.35 21.38
CA ILE A 287 87.13 -5.03 21.79
C ILE A 287 87.13 -5.18 23.32
N VAL A 288 87.14 -6.44 23.79
CA VAL A 288 87.20 -6.76 25.23
C VAL A 288 88.55 -7.37 25.63
N PRO A 289 89.16 -6.96 26.76
CA PRO A 289 90.35 -7.60 27.28
C PRO A 289 90.12 -9.08 27.57
N LYS A 290 91.14 -9.93 27.37
CA LYS A 290 91.07 -11.38 27.67
C LYS A 290 90.88 -11.67 29.16
N LYS A 291 91.37 -10.80 30.04
CA LYS A 291 91.27 -10.90 31.50
C LYS A 291 90.83 -9.56 32.07
N ASN A 292 89.64 -9.52 32.67
CA ASN A 292 89.06 -8.37 33.35
C ASN A 292 89.15 -8.61 34.86
N LYS A 293 90.05 -7.91 35.54
CA LYS A 293 90.27 -8.08 36.97
C LYS A 293 89.34 -7.18 37.76
N LEU A 294 88.61 -7.75 38.70
CA LEU A 294 87.85 -6.99 39.68
C LEU A 294 88.76 -6.60 40.85
N SER A 295 88.57 -5.38 41.35
CA SER A 295 89.34 -4.87 42.48
C SER A 295 88.95 -5.57 43.78
N THR A 296 89.95 -5.95 44.57
CA THR A 296 89.79 -6.53 45.91
C THR A 296 90.44 -5.61 46.94
N THR A 297 89.92 -5.59 48.17
CA THR A 297 90.46 -4.82 49.28
C THR A 297 90.21 -5.54 50.59
N ILE A 298 91.03 -5.26 51.60
CA ILE A 298 90.75 -5.71 52.95
C ILE A 298 89.68 -4.83 53.61
N ILE A 299 88.78 -5.48 54.35
CA ILE A 299 87.76 -4.86 55.18
C ILE A 299 88.02 -5.29 56.62
N ASP A 300 88.33 -4.34 57.49
CA ASP A 300 88.57 -4.53 58.92
C ASP A 300 87.75 -3.52 59.74
N SER A 301 87.94 -3.51 61.05
CA SER A 301 87.18 -2.61 61.94
C SER A 301 87.40 -1.12 61.65
N LEU A 302 88.44 -0.72 60.89
CA LEU A 302 88.70 0.67 60.56
C LEU A 302 87.84 1.18 59.40
N ASN A 303 87.40 0.29 58.49
CA ASN A 303 86.67 0.68 57.28
C ASN A 303 85.31 -0.03 57.10
N ALA A 304 84.98 -1.03 57.95
CA ALA A 304 83.75 -1.82 57.80
C ALA A 304 82.46 -0.97 57.85
N ASP A 305 82.39 0.06 58.70
CA ASP A 305 81.21 0.94 58.76
C ASP A 305 81.01 1.76 57.49
N ILE A 306 82.09 2.31 56.94
CA ILE A 306 82.02 3.07 55.68
C ILE A 306 81.65 2.13 54.54
N MET A 307 82.25 0.94 54.47
CA MET A 307 81.92 -0.07 53.45
C MET A 307 80.46 -0.50 53.54
N SER A 308 79.96 -0.83 54.74
CA SER A 308 78.56 -1.17 55.00
C SER A 308 77.62 -0.07 54.49
N ASN A 309 77.89 1.19 54.85
CA ASN A 309 77.08 2.34 54.41
C ASN A 309 77.11 2.55 52.89
N GLN A 310 78.23 2.29 52.22
CA GLN A 310 78.29 2.36 50.74
C GLN A 310 77.46 1.26 50.09
N PHE A 311 77.56 0.02 50.57
CA PHE A 311 76.74 -1.09 50.05
C PHE A 311 75.25 -0.89 50.32
N ASP A 312 74.86 -0.34 51.48
CA ASP A 312 73.46 0.00 51.77
C ASP A 312 72.93 1.06 50.80
N ARG A 313 73.73 2.09 50.49
CA ARG A 313 73.37 3.09 49.46
C ARG A 313 73.20 2.47 48.08
N ILE A 314 74.08 1.54 47.69
CA ILE A 314 73.98 0.82 46.42
C ILE A 314 72.69 -0.01 46.36
N ALA A 315 72.36 -0.73 47.44
CA ALA A 315 71.14 -1.53 47.51
C ALA A 315 69.87 -0.64 47.39
N ILE A 316 69.85 0.52 48.04
CA ILE A 316 68.75 1.50 47.91
C ILE A 316 68.66 2.03 46.47
N GLN A 317 69.79 2.38 45.84
CA GLN A 317 69.80 2.83 44.44
C GLN A 317 69.26 1.76 43.48
N GLN A 318 69.65 0.50 43.69
CA GLN A 318 69.17 -0.64 42.92
C GLN A 318 67.64 -0.82 43.07
N SER A 319 67.11 -0.76 44.29
CA SER A 319 65.66 -0.81 44.53
C SER A 319 64.92 0.34 43.85
N ASN A 320 65.47 1.56 43.87
CA ASN A 320 64.87 2.72 43.19
C ASN A 320 64.84 2.55 41.67
N ILE A 321 65.90 1.95 41.09
CA ILE A 321 65.95 1.65 39.65
C ILE A 321 64.84 0.67 39.28
N GLU A 322 64.68 -0.42 40.02
CA GLU A 322 63.61 -1.41 39.78
C GLU A 322 62.21 -0.78 39.86
N GLU A 323 61.98 0.09 40.85
CA GLU A 323 60.73 0.84 40.97
C GLU A 323 60.51 1.75 39.77
N GLN A 324 61.54 2.50 39.34
CA GLN A 324 61.46 3.35 38.15
C GLN A 324 61.16 2.55 36.89
N GLN A 325 61.75 1.38 36.70
CA GLN A 325 61.45 0.51 35.55
C GLN A 325 60.00 0.04 35.55
N ASN A 326 59.48 -0.34 36.72
CA ASN A 326 58.07 -0.71 36.87
C ASN A 326 57.14 0.47 36.57
N ILE A 327 57.48 1.67 37.02
CA ILE A 327 56.74 2.91 36.71
C ILE A 327 56.77 3.19 35.20
N ILE A 328 57.93 3.10 34.55
CA ILE A 328 58.08 3.30 33.10
C ILE A 328 57.20 2.31 32.33
N LYS A 329 57.24 1.03 32.71
CA LYS A 329 56.41 -0.02 32.11
C LYS A 329 54.92 0.25 32.28
N SER A 330 54.51 0.74 33.45
CA SER A 330 53.12 1.14 33.71
C SER A 330 52.70 2.35 32.87
N LYS A 331 53.54 3.40 32.84
CA LYS A 331 53.30 4.61 32.04
C LYS A 331 53.21 4.32 30.54
N GLY A 332 54.02 3.39 30.03
CA GLY A 332 53.92 2.94 28.64
C GLY A 332 52.56 2.33 28.31
N LYS A 333 52.00 1.51 29.21
CA LYS A 333 50.64 0.94 29.06
C LYS A 333 49.55 2.01 29.13
N ASP A 334 49.66 2.96 30.06
CA ASP A 334 48.71 4.07 30.18
C ASP A 334 48.70 4.92 28.91
N TYR A 335 49.89 5.29 28.41
CA TYR A 335 50.04 6.08 27.19
C TYR A 335 49.44 5.35 25.97
N ALA A 336 49.72 4.06 25.82
CA ALA A 336 49.15 3.26 24.73
C ALA A 336 47.61 3.22 24.81
N THR A 337 47.06 3.06 26.00
CA THR A 337 45.61 3.05 26.24
C THR A 337 44.98 4.40 25.90
N GLN A 338 45.58 5.51 26.36
CA GLN A 338 45.11 6.87 26.06
C GLN A 338 45.16 7.17 24.56
N ASN A 339 46.26 6.81 23.89
CA ASN A 339 46.40 7.01 22.44
C ASN A 339 45.35 6.22 21.65
N ASN A 340 45.09 4.97 22.04
CA ASN A 340 44.06 4.14 21.40
C ASN A 340 42.65 4.70 21.63
N LEU A 341 42.36 5.20 22.83
CA LEU A 341 41.09 5.84 23.15
C LEU A 341 40.90 7.13 22.34
N LEU A 342 41.95 7.94 22.21
CA LEU A 342 41.91 9.16 21.39
C LEU A 342 41.64 8.84 19.90
N LYS A 343 42.30 7.82 19.34
CA LYS A 343 42.05 7.35 17.98
C LYS A 343 40.60 6.90 17.80
N LEU A 344 40.04 6.15 18.75
CA LEU A 344 38.64 5.70 18.73
C LEU A 344 37.67 6.89 18.76
N LEU A 345 37.90 7.85 19.66
CA LEU A 345 37.09 9.07 19.75
C LEU A 345 37.12 9.87 18.45
N PHE A 346 38.29 10.00 17.83
CA PHE A 346 38.43 10.71 16.56
C PHE A 346 37.67 10.01 15.41
N ALA A 347 37.75 8.67 15.34
CA ALA A 347 36.98 7.89 14.37
C ALA A 347 35.45 8.04 14.58
N LEU A 348 34.99 7.98 15.83
CA LEU A 348 33.57 8.20 16.16
C LEU A 348 33.12 9.62 15.81
N PHE A 349 33.95 10.63 16.02
CA PHE A 349 33.66 12.02 15.65
C PHE A 349 33.51 12.21 14.13
N ILE A 350 34.39 11.60 13.33
CA ILE A 350 34.27 11.62 11.87
C ILE A 350 32.98 10.94 11.41
N LEU A 351 32.63 9.80 12.03
CA LEU A 351 31.40 9.07 11.73
C LEU A 351 30.15 9.91 12.03
N THR A 352 30.08 10.57 13.19
CA THR A 352 28.94 11.43 13.53
C THR A 352 28.82 12.63 12.60
N LEU A 353 29.94 13.24 12.20
CA LEU A 353 29.96 14.33 11.22
C LEU A 353 29.43 13.87 9.85
N CYS A 354 29.84 12.69 9.38
CA CYS A 354 29.35 12.12 8.13
C CYS A 354 27.84 11.85 8.16
N LEU A 355 27.34 11.29 9.27
CA LEU A 355 25.90 11.04 9.46
C LEU A 355 25.10 12.35 9.52
N ALA A 356 25.63 13.39 10.17
CA ALA A 356 25.00 14.71 10.22
C ALA A 356 24.87 15.33 8.82
N VAL A 357 25.96 15.30 8.03
CA VAL A 357 25.94 15.78 6.63
C VAL A 357 24.95 14.98 5.79
N TYR A 358 24.92 13.65 5.93
CA TYR A 358 23.97 12.80 5.21
C TYR A 358 22.50 13.08 5.59
N SER A 359 22.23 13.35 6.87
CA SER A 359 20.89 13.71 7.36
C SER A 359 20.41 15.03 6.75
N ILE A 360 21.27 16.06 6.73
CA ILE A 360 20.98 17.35 6.10
C ILE A 360 20.71 17.17 4.59
N TYR A 361 21.58 16.44 3.90
CA TYR A 361 21.40 16.14 2.47
C TYR A 361 20.07 15.43 2.19
N SER A 362 19.75 14.38 2.97
CA SER A 362 18.51 13.61 2.82
C SER A 362 17.28 14.46 3.06
N ARG A 363 17.31 15.35 4.07
CA ARG A 363 16.22 16.29 4.35
C ARG A 363 15.96 17.23 3.18
N ILE A 364 17.02 17.78 2.58
CA ILE A 364 16.91 18.65 1.40
C ILE A 364 16.35 17.87 0.20
N ALA A 365 16.86 16.66 -0.05
CA ALA A 365 16.40 15.82 -1.16
C ALA A 365 14.93 15.41 -1.02
N ILE A 366 14.48 15.06 0.18
CA ILE A 366 13.08 14.72 0.47
C ILE A 366 12.18 15.96 0.30
N SER A 367 12.62 17.13 0.77
CA SER A 367 11.85 18.37 0.62
C SER A 367 11.61 18.71 -0.85
N ARG A 368 12.65 18.61 -1.70
CA ARG A 368 12.52 18.83 -3.15
C ARG A 368 11.56 17.83 -3.81
N LYS A 369 11.66 16.54 -3.46
CA LYS A 369 10.73 15.53 -3.97
C LYS A 369 9.29 15.76 -3.51
N LYS A 370 9.09 16.23 -2.28
CA LYS A 370 7.77 16.56 -1.74
C LYS A 370 7.13 17.71 -2.52
N GLU A 371 7.89 18.76 -2.78
CA GLU A 371 7.42 19.90 -3.57
C GLU A 371 7.05 19.49 -5.00
N GLU A 372 7.90 18.68 -5.66
CA GLU A 372 7.60 18.13 -6.99
C GLU A 372 6.32 17.27 -6.99
N LEU A 373 6.12 16.46 -5.94
CA LEU A 373 4.94 15.63 -5.77
C LEU A 373 3.68 16.48 -5.54
N GLU A 374 3.76 17.55 -4.76
CA GLU A 374 2.64 18.47 -4.52
C GLU A 374 2.23 19.19 -5.80
N ILE A 375 3.20 19.68 -6.60
CA ILE A 375 2.93 20.28 -7.91
C ILE A 375 2.26 19.26 -8.83
N ARG A 376 2.79 18.04 -8.89
CA ARG A 376 2.23 16.96 -9.74
C ARG A 376 0.83 16.56 -9.29
N ASN A 377 0.59 16.44 -8.00
CA ASN A 377 -0.73 16.12 -7.44
C ASN A 377 -1.75 17.23 -7.71
N LYS A 378 -1.35 18.51 -7.60
CA LYS A 378 -2.20 19.64 -7.99
C LYS A 378 -2.55 19.58 -9.48
N LYS A 379 -1.58 19.31 -10.35
CA LYS A 379 -1.80 19.15 -11.79
C LYS A 379 -2.73 17.99 -12.12
N ILE A 380 -2.50 16.81 -11.53
CA ILE A 380 -3.37 15.63 -11.71
C ILE A 380 -4.78 15.92 -11.21
N LYS A 381 -4.94 16.62 -10.08
CA LYS A 381 -6.25 17.00 -9.56
C LYS A 381 -7.00 17.94 -10.50
N SER A 382 -6.32 18.95 -11.06
CA SER A 382 -6.90 19.83 -12.09
C SER A 382 -7.34 19.04 -13.32
N GLN A 383 -6.44 18.22 -13.86
CA GLN A 383 -6.72 17.40 -15.04
C GLN A 383 -7.88 16.42 -14.81
N ARG A 384 -7.95 15.80 -13.63
CA ARG A 384 -9.06 14.90 -13.27
C ARG A 384 -10.39 15.65 -13.19
N ASN A 385 -10.40 16.85 -12.63
CA ASN A 385 -11.61 17.68 -12.56
C ASN A 385 -12.05 18.12 -13.95
N GLU A 386 -11.12 18.55 -14.81
CA GLU A 386 -11.39 18.89 -16.21
C GLU A 386 -11.94 17.69 -16.99
N ILE A 387 -11.30 16.51 -16.88
CA ILE A 387 -11.78 15.28 -17.52
C ILE A 387 -13.19 14.92 -17.03
N LYS A 388 -13.46 15.07 -15.72
CA LYS A 388 -14.77 14.78 -15.17
C LYS A 388 -15.83 15.73 -15.74
N GLN A 389 -15.52 17.02 -15.80
CA GLN A 389 -16.41 18.02 -16.39
C GLN A 389 -16.69 17.71 -17.87
N TYR A 390 -15.66 17.44 -18.67
CA TYR A 390 -15.83 17.06 -20.07
C TYR A 390 -16.64 15.77 -20.24
N SER A 391 -16.45 14.78 -19.35
CA SER A 391 -17.23 13.55 -19.39
C SER A 391 -18.71 13.79 -19.08
N GLU A 392 -19.02 14.69 -18.15
CA GLU A 392 -20.40 15.07 -17.81
C GLU A 392 -21.06 15.85 -18.96
N GLU A 393 -20.37 16.82 -19.56
CA GLU A 393 -20.83 17.56 -20.74
C GLU A 393 -21.05 16.63 -21.95
N LEU A 394 -20.11 15.71 -22.20
CA LEU A 394 -20.22 14.73 -23.28
C LEU A 394 -21.41 13.80 -23.07
N LYS A 395 -21.66 13.38 -21.83
CA LYS A 395 -22.80 12.52 -21.49
C LYS A 395 -24.12 13.25 -21.77
N GLN A 396 -24.26 14.50 -21.32
CA GLN A 396 -25.46 15.31 -21.58
C GLN A 396 -25.69 15.52 -23.09
N SER A 397 -24.62 15.82 -23.83
CA SER A 397 -24.69 15.96 -25.29
C SER A 397 -25.14 14.67 -25.98
N ASN A 398 -24.61 13.52 -25.54
CA ASN A 398 -24.95 12.23 -26.13
C ASN A 398 -26.39 11.80 -25.78
N GLU A 399 -26.86 12.05 -24.56
CA GLU A 399 -28.25 11.80 -24.15
C GLU A 399 -29.24 12.64 -24.96
N ALA A 400 -28.97 13.94 -25.16
CA ALA A 400 -29.79 14.79 -26.02
C ALA A 400 -29.86 14.27 -27.47
N ARG A 401 -28.73 13.79 -28.01
CA ARG A 401 -28.65 13.20 -29.35
C ARG A 401 -29.46 11.89 -29.47
N LEU A 402 -29.44 11.04 -28.44
CA LEU A 402 -30.22 9.80 -28.42
C LEU A 402 -31.73 10.09 -28.35
N ASN A 403 -32.15 11.00 -27.47
CA ASN A 403 -33.56 11.40 -27.35
C ASN A 403 -34.12 11.97 -28.66
N PHE A 404 -33.30 12.74 -29.38
CA PHE A 404 -33.65 13.23 -30.71
C PHE A 404 -33.92 12.10 -31.72
N PHE A 405 -33.03 11.11 -31.82
CA PHE A 405 -33.22 10.00 -32.75
C PHE A 405 -34.45 9.14 -32.39
N MET A 406 -34.75 8.98 -31.10
CA MET A 406 -35.97 8.30 -30.65
C MET A 406 -37.23 9.07 -31.07
N GLY A 407 -37.26 10.40 -30.86
CA GLY A 407 -38.37 11.26 -31.28
C GLY A 407 -38.58 11.29 -32.80
N LEU A 408 -37.50 11.39 -33.59
CA LEU A 408 -37.58 11.33 -35.05
C LEU A 408 -38.14 10.01 -35.57
N SER A 409 -37.70 8.90 -34.99
CA SER A 409 -38.17 7.57 -35.40
C SER A 409 -39.69 7.46 -35.21
N HIS A 410 -40.22 8.04 -34.13
CA HIS A 410 -41.65 8.13 -33.89
C HIS A 410 -42.38 9.00 -34.93
N GLU A 411 -41.88 10.22 -35.17
CA GLU A 411 -42.48 11.15 -36.13
C GLU A 411 -42.48 10.61 -37.58
N PHE A 412 -41.58 9.69 -37.93
CA PHE A 412 -41.59 8.98 -39.22
C PHE A 412 -42.55 7.79 -39.26
N LYS A 413 -42.65 7.00 -38.18
CA LYS A 413 -43.44 5.76 -38.15
C LYS A 413 -44.95 6.01 -38.22
N THR A 414 -45.44 7.08 -37.59
CA THR A 414 -46.89 7.43 -37.59
C THR A 414 -47.42 7.74 -39.00
N PRO A 415 -46.86 8.68 -39.78
CA PRO A 415 -47.34 8.94 -41.13
C PRO A 415 -47.14 7.73 -42.05
N LEU A 416 -46.06 6.96 -41.86
CA LEU A 416 -45.83 5.73 -42.63
C LEU A 416 -46.91 4.67 -42.34
N THR A 417 -47.33 4.52 -41.09
CA THR A 417 -48.40 3.59 -40.69
C THR A 417 -49.74 3.98 -41.32
N LEU A 418 -50.10 5.27 -41.29
CA LEU A 418 -51.33 5.77 -41.90
C LEU A 418 -51.32 5.68 -43.44
N ILE A 419 -50.16 5.89 -44.09
CA ILE A 419 -50.03 5.67 -45.53
C ILE A 419 -50.22 4.19 -45.86
N LEU A 420 -49.54 3.29 -45.15
CA LEU A 420 -49.62 1.86 -45.40
C LEU A 420 -51.03 1.31 -45.16
N SER A 421 -51.68 1.70 -44.06
CA SER A 421 -53.04 1.26 -43.74
C SER A 421 -54.07 1.81 -44.73
N SER A 422 -53.89 3.04 -45.22
CA SER A 422 -54.75 3.63 -46.26
C SER A 422 -54.58 2.91 -47.59
N VAL A 423 -53.36 2.51 -47.96
CA VAL A 423 -53.09 1.64 -49.14
C VAL A 423 -53.77 0.27 -48.99
N GLU A 424 -53.66 -0.36 -47.82
CA GLU A 424 -54.34 -1.64 -47.53
C GLU A 424 -55.88 -1.50 -47.63
N SER A 425 -56.44 -0.44 -47.05
CA SER A 425 -57.89 -0.16 -47.07
C SER A 425 -58.40 0.04 -48.49
N LEU A 426 -57.72 0.86 -49.29
CA LEU A 426 -58.03 1.07 -50.71
C LEU A 426 -58.06 -0.26 -51.47
N GLY A 427 -57.10 -1.16 -51.23
CA GLY A 427 -57.07 -2.49 -51.85
C GLY A 427 -58.27 -3.38 -51.51
N THR A 428 -58.88 -3.20 -50.33
CA THR A 428 -60.11 -3.91 -49.91
C THR A 428 -61.41 -3.21 -50.33
N GLU A 429 -61.48 -1.87 -50.24
CA GLU A 429 -62.68 -1.08 -50.57
C GLU A 429 -62.85 -0.86 -52.08
N LEU A 430 -61.80 -0.99 -52.89
CA LEU A 430 -61.95 -1.10 -54.35
C LEU A 430 -62.82 -2.31 -54.78
N LYS A 431 -63.12 -3.26 -53.87
CA LYS A 431 -64.10 -4.33 -54.09
C LYS A 431 -65.55 -3.98 -53.69
N SER A 432 -65.81 -2.86 -53.01
CA SER A 432 -67.16 -2.41 -52.59
C SER A 432 -67.35 -0.90 -52.81
N LYS A 433 -68.29 -0.50 -53.68
CA LYS A 433 -68.44 0.89 -54.14
C LYS A 433 -68.83 1.89 -53.04
N GLY A 434 -68.07 2.99 -52.97
CA GLY A 434 -68.59 4.37 -52.80
C GLY A 434 -68.25 5.10 -51.50
N ASN A 435 -67.60 6.27 -51.64
CA ASN A 435 -67.30 7.33 -50.66
C ASN A 435 -66.08 7.19 -49.72
N SER A 436 -65.54 5.98 -49.48
CA SER A 436 -64.32 5.77 -48.68
C SER A 436 -63.07 5.56 -49.55
N VAL A 437 -62.84 6.40 -50.55
CA VAL A 437 -61.60 6.35 -51.36
C VAL A 437 -60.88 7.69 -51.34
N ASN A 438 -61.64 8.79 -51.42
CA ASN A 438 -61.07 10.14 -51.34
C ASN A 438 -60.46 10.44 -49.97
N LYS A 439 -61.05 9.94 -48.88
CA LYS A 439 -60.51 10.17 -47.52
C LYS A 439 -59.15 9.51 -47.35
N GLU A 440 -58.98 8.31 -47.89
CA GLU A 440 -57.79 7.48 -47.85
C GLU A 440 -56.67 8.08 -48.71
N ILE A 441 -57.00 8.58 -49.90
CA ILE A 441 -56.05 9.31 -50.76
C ILE A 441 -55.58 10.60 -50.08
N THR A 442 -56.50 11.38 -49.49
CA THR A 442 -56.16 12.61 -48.75
C THR A 442 -55.29 12.32 -47.53
N LEU A 443 -55.58 11.24 -46.78
CA LEU A 443 -54.75 10.78 -45.67
C LEU A 443 -53.34 10.40 -46.13
N MET A 444 -53.20 9.64 -47.22
CA MET A 444 -51.88 9.28 -47.79
C MET A 444 -51.09 10.53 -48.22
N TYR A 445 -51.73 11.46 -48.90
CA TYR A 445 -51.10 12.68 -49.40
C TYR A 445 -50.58 13.57 -48.27
N ASN A 446 -51.43 13.84 -47.26
CA ASN A 446 -51.07 14.67 -46.12
C ASN A 446 -49.91 14.07 -45.30
N ASN A 447 -49.95 12.76 -45.07
CA ASN A 447 -48.89 12.06 -44.35
C ASN A 447 -47.57 12.00 -45.14
N SER A 448 -47.63 11.90 -46.47
CA SER A 448 -46.44 11.94 -47.34
C SER A 448 -45.76 13.32 -47.31
N ARG A 449 -46.55 14.41 -47.34
CA ARG A 449 -46.02 15.78 -47.19
C ARG A 449 -45.39 16.00 -45.81
N ARG A 450 -46.00 15.46 -44.76
CA ARG A 450 -45.44 15.51 -43.39
C ARG A 450 -44.07 14.83 -43.32
N LEU A 451 -43.92 13.65 -43.91
CA LEU A 451 -42.65 12.93 -43.95
C LEU A 451 -41.56 13.70 -44.71
N LEU A 452 -41.91 14.26 -45.88
CA LEU A 452 -40.98 15.07 -46.68
C LEU A 452 -40.47 16.31 -45.93
N ARG A 453 -41.35 16.99 -45.18
CA ARG A 453 -40.98 18.14 -44.35
C ARG A 453 -39.98 17.75 -43.25
N LEU A 454 -40.19 16.62 -42.58
CA LEU A 454 -39.29 16.14 -41.53
C LEU A 454 -37.89 15.77 -42.07
N ILE A 455 -37.82 15.17 -43.26
CA ILE A 455 -36.54 14.89 -43.94
C ILE A 455 -35.80 16.19 -44.25
N ASN A 456 -36.49 17.21 -44.78
CA ASN A 456 -35.86 18.49 -45.08
C ASN A 456 -35.37 19.21 -43.81
N GLN A 457 -36.11 19.14 -42.70
CA GLN A 457 -35.68 19.68 -41.41
C GLN A 457 -34.41 18.98 -40.87
N LEU A 458 -34.29 17.67 -41.07
CA LEU A 458 -33.08 16.92 -40.70
C LEU A 458 -31.86 17.34 -41.54
N LEU A 459 -32.04 17.53 -42.85
CA LEU A 459 -30.98 17.99 -43.75
C LEU A 459 -30.54 19.42 -43.41
N ASP A 460 -31.47 20.30 -43.06
CA ASP A 460 -31.18 21.66 -42.62
C ASP A 460 -30.42 21.65 -41.28
N TYR A 461 -30.82 20.82 -40.31
CA TYR A 461 -30.06 20.67 -39.05
C TYR A 461 -28.59 20.28 -39.29
N ARG A 462 -28.34 19.28 -40.14
CA ARG A 462 -26.98 18.84 -40.48
C ARG A 462 -26.13 19.94 -41.12
N LYS A 463 -26.73 20.76 -42.00
CA LYS A 463 -26.03 21.88 -42.63
C LYS A 463 -25.68 22.99 -41.64
N VAL A 464 -26.51 23.22 -40.62
CA VAL A 464 -26.21 24.19 -39.54
C VAL A 464 -25.09 23.68 -38.63
N GLU A 465 -25.15 22.42 -38.20
CA GLU A 465 -24.13 21.77 -37.35
C GLU A 465 -22.72 21.78 -38.00
N ASP A 466 -22.65 21.47 -39.29
CA ASP A 466 -21.40 21.48 -40.07
C ASP A 466 -20.91 22.89 -40.43
N LYS A 467 -21.62 23.96 -40.03
CA LYS A 467 -21.40 25.37 -40.46
C LYS A 467 -21.35 25.53 -41.99
N LYS A 468 -22.10 24.70 -42.72
CA LYS A 468 -22.14 24.67 -44.19
C LYS A 468 -23.26 25.52 -44.79
N PHE A 469 -24.08 26.19 -43.96
CA PHE A 469 -25.05 27.17 -44.46
C PHE A 469 -24.35 28.45 -44.90
N ILE A 470 -24.58 28.83 -46.16
CA ILE A 470 -24.09 30.07 -46.75
C ILE A 470 -25.28 31.03 -46.83
N LEU A 471 -25.23 32.12 -46.07
CA LEU A 471 -26.23 33.18 -46.12
C LEU A 471 -26.25 33.85 -47.51
N ARG A 472 -27.43 34.03 -48.09
CA ARG A 472 -27.63 34.80 -49.33
C ARG A 472 -28.60 35.95 -49.08
N ALA A 473 -28.10 37.04 -48.49
CA ALA A 473 -28.92 38.18 -48.13
C ALA A 473 -29.18 39.09 -49.34
N SER A 474 -30.45 39.42 -49.58
CA SER A 474 -30.91 40.36 -50.60
C SER A 474 -31.79 41.44 -49.98
N ILE A 475 -31.79 42.64 -50.58
CA ILE A 475 -32.70 43.71 -50.16
C ILE A 475 -34.16 43.26 -50.35
N THR A 476 -34.95 43.33 -49.28
CA THR A 476 -36.33 42.84 -49.25
C THR A 476 -37.20 43.80 -48.46
N ASN A 477 -38.37 44.18 -48.99
CA ASN A 477 -39.39 44.88 -48.22
C ASN A 477 -39.98 43.92 -47.17
N LEU A 478 -39.79 44.25 -45.89
CA LEU A 478 -40.14 43.35 -44.79
C LEU A 478 -41.66 43.22 -44.59
N PHE A 479 -42.43 44.28 -44.87
CA PHE A 479 -43.88 44.27 -44.74
C PHE A 479 -44.51 43.38 -45.82
N ASP A 480 -44.11 43.55 -47.08
CA ASP A 480 -44.59 42.75 -48.21
C ASP A 480 -44.23 41.27 -48.05
N PHE A 481 -42.99 40.99 -47.62
CA PHE A 481 -42.54 39.64 -47.31
C PHE A 481 -43.39 39.01 -46.19
N SER A 482 -43.62 39.74 -45.09
CA SER A 482 -44.43 39.26 -43.97
C SER A 482 -45.88 39.00 -44.38
N ASN A 483 -46.48 39.90 -45.17
CA ASN A 483 -47.82 39.72 -45.73
C ASN A 483 -47.92 38.47 -46.60
N SER A 484 -46.91 38.19 -47.43
CA SER A 484 -46.92 37.03 -48.31
C SER A 484 -47.00 35.70 -47.55
N ILE A 485 -46.34 35.61 -46.38
CA ILE A 485 -46.35 34.40 -45.55
C ILE A 485 -47.64 34.30 -44.72
N ILE A 486 -48.15 35.45 -44.23
CA ILE A 486 -49.40 35.52 -43.48
C ILE A 486 -50.58 34.99 -44.31
N ALA A 487 -50.60 35.27 -45.61
CA ALA A 487 -51.64 34.79 -46.53
C ALA A 487 -51.82 33.26 -46.47
N ASP A 488 -50.75 32.49 -46.27
CA ASP A 488 -50.80 31.02 -46.17
C ASP A 488 -51.52 30.53 -44.91
N PHE A 489 -51.60 31.36 -43.86
CA PHE A 489 -52.24 31.03 -42.58
C PHE A 489 -53.66 31.61 -42.42
N GLU A 490 -54.13 32.46 -43.34
CA GLU A 490 -55.47 33.06 -43.28
C GLU A 490 -56.59 32.01 -43.26
N ARG A 491 -56.41 30.91 -44.00
CA ARG A 491 -57.39 29.81 -44.03
C ARG A 491 -57.52 29.14 -42.66
N GLU A 492 -56.40 28.86 -42.00
CA GLU A 492 -56.39 28.22 -40.68
C GLU A 492 -56.92 29.17 -39.60
N ALA A 493 -56.61 30.47 -39.71
CA ALA A 493 -57.16 31.52 -38.85
C ALA A 493 -58.70 31.59 -38.94
N LYS A 494 -59.26 31.54 -40.15
CA LYS A 494 -60.73 31.47 -40.35
C LYS A 494 -61.34 30.21 -39.75
N LYS A 495 -60.72 29.05 -39.96
CA LYS A 495 -61.17 27.76 -39.42
C LYS A 495 -61.23 27.77 -37.88
N LEU A 496 -60.21 28.33 -37.23
CA LEU A 496 -60.10 28.40 -35.76
C LEU A 496 -60.72 29.67 -35.16
N SER A 497 -61.32 30.54 -35.99
CA SER A 497 -61.85 31.85 -35.59
C SER A 497 -60.83 32.74 -34.85
N ILE A 498 -59.54 32.66 -35.21
CA ILE A 498 -58.46 33.41 -34.58
C ILE A 498 -58.41 34.83 -35.17
N ASP A 499 -58.31 35.84 -34.29
CA ASP A 499 -58.05 37.23 -34.66
C ASP A 499 -56.58 37.36 -35.11
N PHE A 500 -56.36 37.50 -36.42
CA PHE A 500 -55.03 37.47 -37.05
C PHE A 500 -54.72 38.79 -37.74
N SER A 501 -53.66 39.49 -37.32
CA SER A 501 -53.31 40.82 -37.82
C SER A 501 -51.81 41.06 -38.04
N LEU A 502 -51.47 41.89 -39.03
CA LEU A 502 -50.14 42.45 -39.25
C LEU A 502 -50.18 43.96 -39.03
N VAL A 503 -49.28 44.48 -38.19
CA VAL A 503 -49.15 45.91 -37.92
C VAL A 503 -47.70 46.34 -38.13
N THR A 504 -47.48 47.49 -38.76
CA THR A 504 -46.13 48.07 -38.91
C THR A 504 -46.14 49.58 -38.67
N ASN A 505 -45.02 50.12 -38.20
CA ASN A 505 -44.77 51.56 -38.15
C ASN A 505 -44.09 52.12 -39.42
N ASN A 506 -43.62 51.25 -40.33
CA ASN A 506 -43.02 51.65 -41.61
C ASN A 506 -43.25 50.57 -42.70
N PRO A 507 -44.26 50.75 -43.57
CA PRO A 507 -44.56 49.81 -44.67
C PRO A 507 -43.46 49.68 -45.74
N ASP A 508 -42.63 50.71 -45.94
CA ASP A 508 -41.59 50.75 -46.99
C ASP A 508 -40.22 50.29 -46.48
N LEU A 509 -40.17 49.57 -45.34
CA LEU A 509 -38.92 49.18 -44.70
C LEU A 509 -38.19 48.07 -45.48
N GLU A 510 -37.03 48.42 -46.04
CA GLU A 510 -36.13 47.49 -46.72
C GLU A 510 -35.02 46.97 -45.79
N VAL A 511 -34.84 45.65 -45.77
CA VAL A 511 -33.81 44.96 -44.98
C VAL A 511 -33.07 43.93 -45.82
N TYR A 512 -31.80 43.67 -45.48
CA TYR A 512 -31.00 42.62 -46.12
C TYR A 512 -31.27 41.28 -45.44
N ILE A 513 -32.11 40.45 -46.05
CA ILE A 513 -32.43 39.11 -45.56
C ILE A 513 -32.32 38.06 -46.66
N ASP A 514 -31.99 36.84 -46.27
CA ASP A 514 -32.20 35.64 -47.06
C ASP A 514 -33.66 35.23 -46.92
N ARG A 515 -34.44 35.50 -47.97
CA ARG A 515 -35.89 35.26 -47.99
C ARG A 515 -36.24 33.80 -47.68
N ASN A 516 -35.45 32.84 -48.15
CA ASN A 516 -35.73 31.41 -47.95
C ASN A 516 -35.48 30.97 -46.51
N LEU A 517 -34.46 31.51 -45.86
CA LEU A 517 -34.19 31.22 -44.45
C LEU A 517 -35.20 31.92 -43.55
N MET A 518 -35.51 33.18 -43.84
CA MET A 518 -36.48 33.95 -43.04
C MET A 518 -37.91 33.43 -43.21
N ASP A 519 -38.25 32.86 -44.38
CA ASP A 519 -39.54 32.20 -44.61
C ASP A 519 -39.73 31.01 -43.65
N LYS A 520 -38.70 30.16 -43.54
CA LYS A 520 -38.69 29.06 -42.58
C LYS A 520 -38.80 29.53 -41.13
N VAL A 521 -38.18 30.65 -40.78
CA VAL A 521 -38.28 31.26 -39.45
C VAL A 521 -39.72 31.66 -39.17
N TYR A 522 -40.32 32.44 -40.07
CA TYR A 522 -41.70 32.93 -39.96
C TYR A 522 -42.70 31.77 -39.89
N PHE A 523 -42.59 30.81 -40.81
CA PHE A 523 -43.46 29.65 -40.86
C PHE A 523 -43.38 28.84 -39.55
N ASN A 524 -42.17 28.63 -39.01
CA ASN A 524 -42.00 27.89 -37.78
C ASN A 524 -42.64 28.61 -36.58
N LEU A 525 -42.40 29.91 -36.42
CA LEU A 525 -42.99 30.71 -35.34
C LEU A 525 -44.52 30.79 -35.46
N LEU A 526 -45.05 31.04 -36.67
CA LEU A 526 -46.49 31.07 -36.91
C LEU A 526 -47.14 29.71 -36.68
N SER A 527 -46.54 28.62 -37.17
CA SER A 527 -47.09 27.28 -36.94
C SER A 527 -47.13 26.91 -35.45
N ASN A 528 -46.16 27.39 -34.65
CA ASN A 528 -46.20 27.25 -33.20
C ASN A 528 -47.31 28.10 -32.58
N ALA A 529 -47.43 29.37 -32.98
CA ALA A 529 -48.50 30.26 -32.51
C ALA A 529 -49.89 29.65 -32.76
N PHE A 530 -50.17 29.16 -33.97
CA PHE A 530 -51.43 28.49 -34.30
C PHE A 530 -51.64 27.16 -33.56
N LYS A 531 -50.56 26.40 -33.30
CA LYS A 531 -50.63 25.14 -32.55
C LYS A 531 -51.02 25.33 -31.08
N PHE A 532 -50.55 26.41 -30.46
CA PHE A 532 -50.69 26.63 -29.00
C PHE A 532 -51.74 27.67 -28.63
N THR A 533 -52.37 28.32 -29.62
CA THR A 533 -53.48 29.25 -29.41
C THR A 533 -54.82 28.52 -29.50
N PRO A 534 -55.70 28.62 -28.49
CA PRO A 534 -57.03 28.02 -28.54
C PRO A 534 -57.94 28.73 -29.55
N GLU A 535 -59.07 28.09 -29.92
CA GLU A 535 -60.10 28.70 -30.77
C GLU A 535 -60.55 30.06 -30.22
N LYS A 536 -60.81 31.03 -31.10
CA LYS A 536 -61.13 32.44 -30.75
C LYS A 536 -60.01 33.21 -30.06
N GLY A 537 -58.78 32.68 -30.07
CA GLY A 537 -57.59 33.40 -29.61
C GLY A 537 -57.14 34.51 -30.56
N LYS A 538 -55.99 35.12 -30.24
CA LYS A 538 -55.39 36.21 -31.01
C LYS A 538 -53.96 35.90 -31.38
N ILE A 539 -53.61 36.15 -32.65
CA ILE A 539 -52.24 36.10 -33.15
C ILE A 539 -51.97 37.41 -33.86
N SER A 540 -50.86 38.08 -33.54
CA SER A 540 -50.49 39.33 -34.22
C SER A 540 -49.00 39.38 -34.52
N ILE A 541 -48.66 39.90 -35.69
CA ILE A 541 -47.30 40.23 -36.07
C ILE A 541 -47.14 41.75 -36.04
N VAL A 542 -46.15 42.24 -35.30
CA VAL A 542 -45.85 43.67 -35.20
C VAL A 542 -44.42 43.95 -35.67
N ILE A 543 -44.25 44.78 -36.69
CA ILE A 543 -42.95 45.18 -37.22
C ILE A 543 -42.67 46.63 -36.80
N ASN A 544 -41.66 46.83 -35.96
CA ASN A 544 -41.26 48.14 -35.44
C ASN A 544 -39.82 48.49 -35.83
N GLU A 545 -39.65 49.49 -36.68
CA GLU A 545 -38.35 50.12 -36.96
C GLU A 545 -37.94 51.04 -35.80
N ASP A 546 -36.72 50.86 -35.28
CA ASP A 546 -36.07 51.77 -34.32
C ASP A 546 -34.86 52.46 -34.99
N LYS A 547 -35.11 53.63 -35.57
CA LYS A 547 -34.10 54.43 -36.27
C LYS A 547 -32.96 54.91 -35.37
N LEU A 548 -33.18 55.05 -34.06
CA LEU A 548 -32.14 55.51 -33.12
C LEU A 548 -31.12 54.42 -32.82
N LYS A 549 -31.53 53.15 -32.87
CA LYS A 549 -30.67 51.98 -32.65
C LYS A 549 -30.21 51.30 -33.94
N ASN A 550 -30.70 51.75 -35.09
CA ASN A 550 -30.43 51.16 -36.41
C ASN A 550 -30.83 49.67 -36.49
N GLU A 551 -32.00 49.34 -35.92
CA GLU A 551 -32.52 47.97 -35.80
C GLU A 551 -34.02 47.93 -36.14
N VAL A 552 -34.51 46.76 -36.56
CA VAL A 552 -35.95 46.45 -36.66
C VAL A 552 -36.30 45.28 -35.74
N LYS A 553 -37.45 45.39 -35.06
CA LYS A 553 -37.99 44.33 -34.21
C LYS A 553 -39.30 43.80 -34.77
N ILE A 554 -39.39 42.48 -34.89
CA ILE A 554 -40.55 41.75 -35.39
C ILE A 554 -41.09 40.91 -34.23
N TYR A 555 -42.28 41.25 -33.77
CA TYR A 555 -42.96 40.57 -32.67
C TYR A 555 -43.99 39.60 -33.24
N PHE A 556 -43.84 38.31 -32.93
CA PHE A 556 -44.87 37.30 -33.16
C PHE A 556 -45.56 37.04 -31.81
N LYS A 557 -46.79 37.53 -31.67
CA LYS A 557 -47.54 37.45 -30.42
C LYS A 557 -48.69 36.48 -30.56
N ASP A 558 -48.83 35.58 -29.61
CA ASP A 558 -49.97 34.68 -29.48
C ASP A 558 -50.62 34.78 -28.11
N SER A 559 -51.92 34.52 -28.03
CA SER A 559 -52.67 34.44 -26.77
C SER A 559 -52.80 33.00 -26.27
N GLY A 560 -51.80 32.16 -26.54
CA GLY A 560 -51.80 30.74 -26.22
C GLY A 560 -51.46 30.42 -24.76
N ILE A 561 -51.17 29.15 -24.50
CA ILE A 561 -50.90 28.62 -23.15
C ILE A 561 -49.62 29.16 -22.49
N GLY A 562 -48.75 29.83 -23.25
CA GLY A 562 -47.48 30.35 -22.77
C GLY A 562 -46.42 29.27 -22.46
N ILE A 563 -45.21 29.74 -22.21
CA ILE A 563 -44.02 28.97 -21.84
C ILE A 563 -43.65 29.27 -20.36
N PRO A 564 -43.38 28.25 -19.52
CA PRO A 564 -42.92 28.44 -18.14
C PRO A 564 -41.62 29.26 -18.03
N GLU A 565 -41.51 30.09 -17.00
CA GLU A 565 -40.39 31.05 -16.84
C GLU A 565 -39.02 30.35 -16.68
N ASN A 566 -39.01 29.16 -16.07
CA ASN A 566 -37.81 28.32 -15.93
C ASN A 566 -37.34 27.67 -17.25
N GLU A 567 -38.16 27.70 -18.31
CA GLU A 567 -37.87 27.03 -19.58
C GLU A 567 -37.50 28.01 -20.70
N LEU A 568 -37.77 29.32 -20.54
CA LEU A 568 -37.56 30.35 -21.56
C LEU A 568 -36.13 30.43 -22.13
N LYS A 569 -35.11 30.00 -21.37
CA LYS A 569 -33.71 29.99 -21.84
C LYS A 569 -33.38 28.78 -22.71
N GLU A 570 -34.07 27.66 -22.49
CA GLU A 570 -33.77 26.38 -23.12
C GLU A 570 -34.60 26.15 -24.40
N VAL A 571 -35.66 26.92 -24.66
CA VAL A 571 -36.52 26.73 -25.85
C VAL A 571 -35.81 26.86 -27.20
N PHE A 572 -34.65 27.50 -27.24
CA PHE A 572 -33.82 27.62 -28.45
C PHE A 572 -32.64 26.62 -28.48
N SER A 573 -32.49 25.79 -27.45
CA SER A 573 -31.53 24.69 -27.42
C SER A 573 -31.97 23.62 -28.43
N ALA A 574 -31.01 23.04 -29.15
CA ALA A 574 -31.31 21.97 -30.09
C ALA A 574 -31.92 20.78 -29.34
N PHE A 575 -32.97 20.18 -29.91
CA PHE A 575 -33.65 18.99 -29.36
C PHE A 575 -34.43 19.22 -28.07
N TYR A 576 -34.59 20.48 -27.64
CA TYR A 576 -35.35 20.80 -26.45
C TYR A 576 -36.86 20.72 -26.72
N GLN A 577 -37.60 20.10 -25.79
CA GLN A 577 -39.05 20.07 -25.74
C GLN A 577 -39.48 20.56 -24.35
N GLY A 578 -40.39 21.53 -24.30
CA GLY A 578 -40.89 22.07 -23.02
C GLY A 578 -41.81 21.08 -22.29
N SER A 579 -41.85 21.17 -20.96
CA SER A 579 -42.63 20.27 -20.10
C SER A 579 -44.14 20.31 -20.35
N ASN A 580 -44.64 21.43 -20.89
CA ASN A 580 -46.06 21.64 -21.21
C ASN A 580 -46.47 21.12 -22.60
N ASN A 581 -45.54 20.52 -23.37
CA ASN A 581 -45.84 20.01 -24.71
C ASN A 581 -46.05 18.49 -24.67
N PHE A 582 -47.29 18.05 -24.49
CA PHE A 582 -47.68 16.63 -24.47
C PHE A 582 -47.57 15.90 -25.82
N ARG A 583 -47.22 16.61 -26.91
CA ARG A 583 -47.03 16.03 -28.25
C ARG A 583 -45.55 15.97 -28.60
N ASN A 584 -45.01 14.75 -28.74
CA ASN A 584 -43.65 14.48 -29.20
C ASN A 584 -43.36 15.23 -30.51
N SER A 585 -42.45 16.20 -30.48
CA SER A 585 -42.02 17.00 -31.64
C SER A 585 -40.50 16.95 -31.82
N SER A 586 -39.96 17.11 -33.02
CA SER A 586 -38.50 17.03 -33.24
C SER A 586 -37.64 17.99 -32.39
N GLY A 587 -38.19 19.06 -31.81
CA GLY A 587 -37.45 20.03 -30.98
C GLY A 587 -36.38 20.82 -31.75
N ILE A 588 -36.36 20.73 -33.09
CA ILE A 588 -35.35 21.39 -33.94
C ILE A 588 -35.80 22.80 -34.39
N GLY A 589 -37.12 23.01 -34.55
CA GLY A 589 -37.65 24.18 -35.25
C GLY A 589 -37.13 25.51 -34.69
N LEU A 590 -37.28 25.76 -33.38
CA LEU A 590 -36.86 27.01 -32.75
C LEU A 590 -35.33 27.19 -32.74
N HIS A 591 -34.58 26.09 -32.60
CA HIS A 591 -33.12 26.11 -32.69
C HIS A 591 -32.63 26.51 -34.10
N LEU A 592 -33.25 25.96 -35.16
CA LEU A 592 -33.00 26.38 -36.53
C LEU A 592 -33.41 27.84 -36.76
N SER A 593 -34.58 28.25 -36.25
CA SER A 593 -35.04 29.65 -36.34
C SER A 593 -34.02 30.61 -35.75
N LYS A 594 -33.50 30.32 -34.55
CA LYS A 594 -32.45 31.11 -33.92
C LYS A 594 -31.16 31.09 -34.73
N SER A 595 -30.71 29.92 -35.19
CA SER A 595 -29.50 29.80 -36.00
C SER A 595 -29.58 30.59 -37.31
N PHE A 596 -30.74 30.58 -37.97
CA PHE A 596 -30.98 31.37 -39.18
C PHE A 596 -30.96 32.87 -38.90
N VAL A 597 -31.58 33.34 -37.82
CA VAL A 597 -31.52 34.75 -37.41
C VAL A 597 -30.10 35.16 -37.00
N ASP A 598 -29.36 34.30 -36.31
CA ASP A 598 -27.96 34.54 -35.92
C ASP A 598 -27.04 34.64 -37.16
N LEU A 599 -27.31 33.87 -38.23
CA LEU A 599 -26.60 34.01 -39.52
C LEU A 599 -26.79 35.42 -40.11
N HIS A 600 -27.97 36.01 -39.93
CA HIS A 600 -28.27 37.41 -40.31
C HIS A 600 -27.70 38.45 -39.33
N LYS A 601 -26.94 38.03 -38.31
CA LYS A 601 -26.47 38.89 -37.19
C LYS A 601 -27.60 39.56 -36.41
N GLY A 602 -28.77 38.94 -36.41
CA GLY A 602 -29.89 39.30 -35.57
C GLY A 602 -29.87 38.59 -34.22
N SER A 603 -30.95 38.76 -33.46
CA SER A 603 -31.23 37.99 -32.24
C SER A 603 -32.69 37.57 -32.18
N VAL A 604 -32.98 36.46 -31.50
CA VAL A 604 -34.35 36.03 -31.18
C VAL A 604 -34.50 35.93 -29.67
N GLU A 605 -35.52 36.59 -29.14
CA GLU A 605 -35.90 36.57 -27.74
C GLU A 605 -37.33 36.04 -27.58
N VAL A 606 -37.67 35.56 -26.39
CA VAL A 606 -39.02 35.08 -26.07
C VAL A 606 -39.46 35.64 -24.73
N GLN A 607 -40.72 36.06 -24.65
CA GLN A 607 -41.37 36.50 -23.42
C GLN A 607 -42.71 35.79 -23.30
N SER A 608 -43.03 35.26 -22.13
CA SER A 608 -44.29 34.56 -21.89
C SER A 608 -44.87 35.00 -20.56
N LYS A 609 -46.04 35.66 -20.59
CA LYS A 609 -46.77 36.07 -19.38
C LYS A 609 -48.25 35.72 -19.47
N ASN A 610 -48.92 36.06 -20.57
CA ASN A 610 -50.32 35.76 -20.87
C ASN A 610 -50.44 35.44 -22.38
N GLY A 611 -49.82 34.33 -22.80
CA GLY A 611 -49.46 34.06 -24.20
C GLY A 611 -47.96 34.22 -24.44
N THR A 612 -47.50 34.01 -25.68
CA THR A 612 -46.07 34.05 -26.03
C THR A 612 -45.76 35.15 -27.05
N ASP A 613 -44.72 35.92 -26.76
CA ASP A 613 -44.17 36.94 -27.64
C ASP A 613 -42.75 36.51 -28.06
N PHE A 614 -42.60 36.07 -29.31
CA PHE A 614 -41.28 35.88 -29.92
C PHE A 614 -40.82 37.16 -30.62
N ILE A 615 -39.62 37.63 -30.31
CA ILE A 615 -39.09 38.91 -30.77
C ILE A 615 -37.85 38.66 -31.61
N ILE A 616 -37.92 38.89 -32.91
CA ILE A 616 -36.76 38.86 -33.80
C ILE A 616 -36.23 40.30 -33.93
N THR A 617 -34.94 40.50 -33.67
CA THR A 617 -34.24 41.77 -33.89
C THR A 617 -33.26 41.62 -35.05
N LEU A 618 -33.35 42.46 -36.08
CA LEU A 618 -32.42 42.51 -37.20
C LEU A 618 -31.78 43.90 -37.30
N GLN A 619 -30.50 43.96 -37.69
CA GLN A 619 -29.81 45.23 -37.90
C GLN A 619 -30.17 45.81 -39.27
N LEU A 620 -30.31 47.14 -39.36
CA LEU A 620 -30.57 47.84 -40.61
C LEU A 620 -29.25 48.08 -41.38
N GLY A 621 -29.35 48.17 -42.70
CA GLY A 621 -28.19 48.30 -43.59
C GLY A 621 -27.48 46.97 -43.88
N LYS A 622 -26.28 47.04 -44.45
CA LYS A 622 -25.53 45.86 -44.93
C LYS A 622 -24.16 45.68 -44.28
N GLU A 623 -23.72 46.63 -43.45
CA GLU A 623 -22.36 46.67 -42.90
C GLU A 623 -22.06 45.56 -41.89
N HIS A 624 -23.09 44.99 -41.28
CA HIS A 624 -22.97 43.86 -40.35
C HIS A 624 -22.82 42.50 -41.06
N LEU A 625 -23.07 42.43 -42.37
CA LEU A 625 -23.01 41.20 -43.17
C LEU A 625 -21.67 41.07 -43.90
N ASP A 626 -21.23 39.83 -44.14
CA ASP A 626 -20.05 39.58 -44.97
C ASP A 626 -20.35 40.01 -46.43
N PRO A 627 -19.50 40.83 -47.08
CA PRO A 627 -19.68 41.23 -48.47
C PRO A 627 -19.94 40.07 -49.44
N LYS A 628 -19.41 38.87 -49.15
CA LYS A 628 -19.61 37.65 -49.98
C LYS A 628 -21.01 37.02 -49.84
N SER A 629 -21.75 37.40 -48.80
CA SER A 629 -23.11 36.88 -48.52
C SER A 629 -24.22 37.74 -49.13
N ILE A 630 -23.88 38.93 -49.65
CA ILE A 630 -24.84 39.86 -50.24
C ILE A 630 -24.99 39.55 -51.73
N VAL A 631 -26.23 39.35 -52.18
CA VAL A 631 -26.56 39.06 -53.58
C VAL A 631 -27.46 40.17 -54.15
N ASN A 632 -27.20 40.59 -55.40
CA ASN A 632 -27.87 41.72 -56.04
C ASN A 632 -29.29 41.43 -56.56
N THR A 633 -29.72 40.17 -56.54
CA THR A 633 -31.03 39.76 -57.05
C THR A 633 -31.69 38.76 -56.10
N PRO A 634 -32.95 38.98 -55.68
CA PRO A 634 -33.71 37.99 -54.93
C PRO A 634 -33.96 36.78 -55.85
N ALA A 635 -33.42 35.61 -55.51
CA ALA A 635 -33.75 34.37 -56.20
C ALA A 635 -35.15 33.93 -55.75
N LEU A 636 -36.14 34.15 -56.63
CA LEU A 636 -37.49 33.59 -56.51
C LEU A 636 -37.47 32.16 -57.06
N ASP A 637 -37.29 31.17 -56.19
CA ASP A 637 -37.70 29.79 -56.49
C ASP A 637 -39.18 29.66 -56.06
N PHE A 638 -40.10 30.06 -56.94
CA PHE A 638 -41.51 29.75 -56.78
C PHE A 638 -41.72 28.24 -56.91
N VAL A 639 -42.15 27.58 -55.84
CA VAL A 639 -42.94 26.36 -55.93
C VAL A 639 -44.35 26.68 -55.42
N ASN A 640 -45.20 27.13 -56.34
CA ASN A 640 -46.64 27.11 -56.15
C ASN A 640 -47.12 25.66 -56.04
N GLN A 641 -47.73 25.30 -54.92
CA GLN A 641 -48.70 24.22 -54.84
C GLN A 641 -49.78 24.60 -53.82
N ASN A 642 -50.70 25.46 -54.27
CA ASN A 642 -52.07 25.45 -53.76
C ASN A 642 -52.94 24.95 -54.90
N ASP A 643 -53.49 23.75 -54.74
CA ASP A 643 -54.66 23.30 -55.49
C ASP A 643 -55.55 22.48 -54.56
N TYR A 644 -56.79 22.97 -54.45
CA TYR A 644 -58.07 22.35 -54.10
C TYR A 644 -58.14 21.24 -53.03
N LEU A 645 -58.94 21.47 -51.97
CA LEU A 645 -60.36 21.09 -51.94
C LEU A 645 -60.97 21.46 -50.58
N GLU A 646 -62.16 22.06 -50.65
CA GLU A 646 -63.11 22.21 -49.55
C GLU A 646 -63.57 20.83 -49.06
N GLU A 647 -63.96 20.73 -47.79
CA GLU A 647 -65.19 19.98 -47.49
C GLU A 647 -65.82 20.39 -46.16
N GLU A 648 -67.16 20.42 -46.22
CA GLU A 648 -68.14 20.84 -45.24
C GLU A 648 -68.29 19.89 -44.04
N VAL A 649 -69.04 20.42 -43.07
CA VAL A 649 -69.30 19.91 -41.73
C VAL A 649 -70.58 19.03 -41.69
N LEU A 650 -70.46 17.83 -41.08
CA LEU A 650 -71.50 17.00 -40.40
C LEU A 650 -72.60 16.30 -41.26
N PRO A 651 -73.35 15.27 -40.77
CA PRO A 651 -73.47 14.73 -39.40
C PRO A 651 -73.38 13.19 -39.23
N ASN A 652 -73.37 12.79 -37.95
CA ASN A 652 -73.51 11.43 -37.40
C ASN A 652 -74.51 10.52 -38.14
N ARG A 653 -74.15 9.24 -38.25
CA ARG A 653 -75.10 8.13 -38.30
C ARG A 653 -74.85 7.19 -37.12
N GLU A 654 -75.81 7.20 -36.21
CA GLU A 654 -76.02 6.15 -35.22
C GLU A 654 -76.25 4.82 -35.95
N VAL A 655 -75.59 3.75 -35.49
CA VAL A 655 -75.90 2.38 -35.90
C VAL A 655 -76.27 1.59 -34.65
N ALA A 656 -77.59 1.37 -34.55
CA ALA A 656 -78.31 0.26 -33.95
C ALA A 656 -77.59 -0.58 -32.87
N ASN A 657 -78.08 -0.45 -31.64
CA ASN A 657 -77.88 -1.40 -30.56
C ASN A 657 -78.35 -2.80 -30.97
N SER A 658 -77.41 -3.75 -31.05
CA SER A 658 -77.66 -5.17 -30.85
C SER A 658 -76.94 -5.55 -29.55
N ASP A 659 -77.68 -6.05 -28.55
CA ASP A 659 -77.22 -6.33 -27.19
C ASP A 659 -76.16 -7.46 -27.06
N ASP A 660 -75.53 -7.91 -28.15
CA ASP A 660 -74.61 -9.07 -28.19
C ASP A 660 -73.20 -8.78 -28.79
N LYS A 661 -72.77 -7.51 -28.99
CA LYS A 661 -71.40 -7.21 -29.46
C LYS A 661 -70.38 -7.15 -28.32
N TYR A 662 -69.23 -7.81 -28.49
CA TYR A 662 -68.08 -7.69 -27.59
C TYR A 662 -67.55 -6.24 -27.54
N SER A 663 -67.15 -5.82 -26.35
CA SER A 663 -66.66 -4.47 -26.05
C SER A 663 -65.14 -4.37 -26.14
N ILE A 664 -64.63 -3.34 -26.83
CA ILE A 664 -63.19 -3.09 -27.00
C ILE A 664 -62.86 -1.67 -26.52
N LEU A 665 -61.85 -1.55 -25.67
CA LEU A 665 -61.28 -0.25 -25.28
C LEU A 665 -59.99 0.03 -26.07
N CYS A 666 -59.98 1.10 -26.87
CA CYS A 666 -58.81 1.57 -27.62
C CYS A 666 -58.16 2.76 -26.90
N ILE A 667 -56.86 2.65 -26.62
CA ILE A 667 -56.06 3.66 -25.94
C ILE A 667 -54.92 4.10 -26.88
N GLU A 668 -55.00 5.33 -27.41
CA GLU A 668 -54.06 5.87 -28.41
C GLU A 668 -54.03 7.41 -28.31
N ASP A 669 -52.85 8.03 -28.42
CA ASP A 669 -52.69 9.50 -28.32
C ASP A 669 -52.85 10.21 -29.67
N ASN A 670 -52.62 9.50 -30.78
CA ASN A 670 -52.83 10.00 -32.12
C ASN A 670 -54.31 9.95 -32.51
N VAL A 671 -54.95 11.11 -32.57
CA VAL A 671 -56.38 11.26 -32.91
C VAL A 671 -56.72 10.64 -34.28
N ASP A 672 -55.87 10.85 -35.30
CA ASP A 672 -56.14 10.32 -36.65
C ASP A 672 -56.11 8.78 -36.69
N LEU A 673 -55.16 8.17 -35.98
CA LEU A 673 -55.05 6.71 -35.87
C LEU A 673 -56.17 6.12 -34.99
N LEU A 674 -56.51 6.80 -33.89
CA LEU A 674 -57.61 6.41 -33.00
C LEU A 674 -58.96 6.45 -33.73
N ASP A 675 -59.23 7.52 -34.48
CA ASP A 675 -60.45 7.68 -35.28
C ASP A 675 -60.53 6.61 -36.37
N TYR A 676 -59.42 6.36 -37.07
CA TYR A 676 -59.33 5.32 -38.09
C TYR A 676 -59.59 3.90 -37.51
N MET A 677 -58.95 3.55 -36.40
CA MET A 677 -59.17 2.27 -35.72
C MET A 677 -60.62 2.14 -35.25
N THR A 678 -61.17 3.20 -34.65
CA THR A 678 -62.55 3.23 -34.15
C THR A 678 -63.53 2.98 -35.27
N GLN A 679 -63.40 3.69 -36.40
CA GLN A 679 -64.29 3.56 -37.55
C GLN A 679 -64.26 2.15 -38.17
N LYS A 680 -63.10 1.51 -38.25
CA LYS A 680 -62.99 0.18 -38.86
C LYS A 680 -63.39 -0.94 -37.90
N LEU A 681 -63.09 -0.82 -36.61
CA LEU A 681 -63.45 -1.84 -35.61
C LEU A 681 -64.93 -1.77 -35.20
N SER A 682 -65.57 -0.61 -35.30
CA SER A 682 -66.99 -0.42 -34.96
C SER A 682 -67.96 -1.23 -35.84
N VAL A 683 -67.48 -1.75 -36.96
CA VAL A 683 -68.25 -2.65 -37.83
C VAL A 683 -68.66 -3.92 -37.06
N GLU A 684 -67.73 -4.53 -36.34
CA GLU A 684 -67.93 -5.84 -35.69
C GLU A 684 -68.02 -5.77 -34.16
N PHE A 685 -67.52 -4.71 -33.52
CA PHE A 685 -67.40 -4.61 -32.06
C PHE A 685 -67.95 -3.28 -31.52
N SER A 686 -68.23 -3.24 -30.21
CA SER A 686 -68.57 -2.00 -29.51
C SER A 686 -67.29 -1.30 -29.05
N ILE A 687 -66.97 -0.15 -29.64
CA ILE A 687 -65.69 0.54 -29.39
C ILE A 687 -65.84 1.67 -28.38
N TYR A 688 -64.94 1.68 -27.41
CA TYR A 688 -64.75 2.76 -26.46
C TYR A 688 -63.33 3.29 -26.58
N THR A 689 -63.16 4.59 -26.39
CA THR A 689 -61.86 5.26 -26.50
C THR A 689 -61.42 5.81 -25.16
N ALA A 690 -60.11 5.89 -24.95
CA ALA A 690 -59.46 6.51 -23.80
C ALA A 690 -58.11 7.10 -24.23
N ASP A 691 -57.61 8.05 -23.45
CA ASP A 691 -56.23 8.53 -23.55
C ASP A 691 -55.35 7.87 -22.47
N GLY A 692 -54.05 8.15 -22.48
CA GLY A 692 -53.10 7.59 -21.50
C GLY A 692 -53.39 7.97 -20.03
N PHE A 693 -54.15 9.04 -19.78
CA PHE A 693 -54.43 9.53 -18.43
C PHE A 693 -55.71 8.92 -17.84
N ASP A 694 -56.74 8.69 -18.66
CA ASP A 694 -58.02 8.14 -18.21
C ASP A 694 -58.22 6.64 -18.49
N ALA A 695 -57.29 6.00 -19.21
CA ALA A 695 -57.28 4.58 -19.57
C ALA A 695 -57.60 3.61 -18.42
N ILE A 696 -56.87 3.70 -17.30
CA ILE A 696 -57.04 2.78 -16.17
C ILE A 696 -58.43 2.94 -15.54
N LYS A 697 -58.87 4.19 -15.37
CA LYS A 697 -60.19 4.49 -14.78
C LYS A 697 -61.30 3.89 -15.63
N ARG A 698 -61.27 4.11 -16.95
CA ARG A 698 -62.28 3.57 -17.88
C ARG A 698 -62.27 2.04 -17.90
N ALA A 699 -61.09 1.41 -17.93
CA ALA A 699 -60.97 -0.05 -17.92
C ALA A 699 -61.59 -0.67 -16.65
N LEU A 700 -61.38 -0.05 -15.48
CA LEU A 700 -61.95 -0.51 -14.20
C LEU A 700 -63.47 -0.30 -14.09
N GLU A 701 -63.99 0.81 -14.64
CA GLU A 701 -65.42 1.13 -14.59
C GLU A 701 -66.24 0.30 -15.58
N MET A 702 -65.68 0.03 -16.76
CA MET A 702 -66.39 -0.61 -17.87
C MET A 702 -66.19 -2.12 -17.92
N VAL A 703 -64.98 -2.60 -17.58
CA VAL A 703 -64.57 -4.01 -17.70
C VAL A 703 -64.79 -4.54 -19.13
N PRO A 704 -64.08 -3.98 -20.13
CA PRO A 704 -64.24 -4.37 -21.53
C PRO A 704 -63.83 -5.83 -21.78
N ASP A 705 -64.24 -6.38 -22.92
CA ASP A 705 -63.88 -7.75 -23.32
C ASP A 705 -62.46 -7.84 -23.89
N VAL A 706 -61.93 -6.76 -24.49
CA VAL A 706 -60.55 -6.63 -24.98
C VAL A 706 -60.05 -5.19 -24.81
N ILE A 707 -58.76 -5.01 -24.54
CA ILE A 707 -58.10 -3.69 -24.55
C ILE A 707 -57.03 -3.66 -25.65
N VAL A 708 -57.00 -2.60 -26.46
CA VAL A 708 -55.93 -2.29 -27.42
C VAL A 708 -55.26 -1.00 -26.97
N CYS A 709 -53.96 -1.04 -26.69
CA CYS A 709 -53.25 0.04 -26.01
C CYS A 709 -51.94 0.38 -26.71
N ASP A 710 -51.70 1.66 -26.99
CA ASP A 710 -50.39 2.13 -27.48
C ASP A 710 -49.33 2.08 -26.37
N LEU A 711 -48.08 1.85 -26.75
CA LEU A 711 -46.97 1.78 -25.82
C LEU A 711 -46.55 3.17 -25.33
N ASN A 712 -46.41 4.12 -26.27
CA ASN A 712 -45.82 5.44 -26.02
C ASN A 712 -46.88 6.47 -25.68
N LEU A 713 -47.60 6.24 -24.57
CA LEU A 713 -48.64 7.15 -24.08
C LEU A 713 -48.06 8.19 -23.12
N PRO A 714 -48.60 9.43 -23.11
CA PRO A 714 -48.25 10.43 -22.10
C PRO A 714 -48.77 10.01 -20.71
N GLY A 715 -48.00 10.31 -19.67
CA GLY A 715 -48.33 9.98 -18.28
C GLY A 715 -47.86 8.59 -17.86
N LYS A 716 -48.61 7.55 -18.24
CA LYS A 716 -48.25 6.14 -17.98
C LYS A 716 -48.05 5.42 -19.30
N ASN A 717 -46.91 4.75 -19.46
CA ASN A 717 -46.67 3.96 -20.66
C ASN A 717 -47.58 2.71 -20.71
N GLY A 718 -47.76 2.15 -21.91
CA GLY A 718 -48.66 1.02 -22.13
C GLY A 718 -48.33 -0.23 -21.28
N PHE A 719 -47.05 -0.44 -20.94
CA PHE A 719 -46.64 -1.55 -20.06
C PHE A 719 -47.08 -1.34 -18.61
N GLU A 720 -46.94 -0.12 -18.08
CA GLU A 720 -47.42 0.22 -16.73
C GLU A 720 -48.94 0.09 -16.64
N ILE A 721 -49.66 0.52 -17.67
CA ILE A 721 -51.13 0.38 -17.74
C ILE A 721 -51.50 -1.12 -17.75
N CYS A 722 -50.82 -1.92 -18.59
CA CYS A 722 -51.03 -3.36 -18.65
C CYS A 722 -50.78 -4.04 -17.29
N GLU A 723 -49.65 -3.75 -16.65
CA GLU A 723 -49.27 -4.34 -15.38
C GLU A 723 -50.28 -4.01 -14.26
N ILE A 724 -50.72 -2.75 -14.19
CA ILE A 724 -51.73 -2.30 -13.22
C ILE A 724 -53.06 -3.05 -13.44
N LEU A 725 -53.52 -3.16 -14.68
CA LEU A 725 -54.78 -3.82 -15.01
C LEU A 725 -54.73 -5.33 -14.82
N LYS A 726 -53.58 -5.98 -15.06
CA LYS A 726 -53.38 -7.41 -14.84
C LYS A 726 -53.28 -7.77 -13.36
N LYS A 727 -52.82 -6.86 -12.50
CA LYS A 727 -52.78 -7.02 -11.03
C LYS A 727 -54.13 -6.78 -10.34
N ASP A 728 -55.02 -6.01 -10.95
CA ASP A 728 -56.34 -5.73 -10.35
C ASP A 728 -57.33 -6.89 -10.60
N LEU A 729 -57.95 -7.39 -9.52
CA LEU A 729 -58.89 -8.50 -9.56
C LEU A 729 -60.05 -8.26 -10.54
N ARG A 730 -60.49 -7.02 -10.76
CA ARG A 730 -61.62 -6.70 -11.64
C ARG A 730 -61.26 -6.84 -13.11
N THR A 731 -60.01 -6.58 -13.48
CA THR A 731 -59.56 -6.49 -14.89
C THR A 731 -58.55 -7.55 -15.28
N SER A 732 -58.01 -8.35 -14.35
CA SER A 732 -56.95 -9.35 -14.60
C SER A 732 -57.23 -10.29 -15.78
N HIS A 733 -58.49 -10.71 -15.89
CA HIS A 733 -58.98 -11.63 -16.92
C HIS A 733 -59.10 -11.01 -18.31
N ILE A 734 -59.06 -9.67 -18.45
CA ILE A 734 -59.27 -8.99 -19.72
C ILE A 734 -58.01 -9.15 -20.59
N PRO A 735 -58.12 -9.62 -21.85
CA PRO A 735 -57.00 -9.68 -22.76
C PRO A 735 -56.55 -8.27 -23.22
N ILE A 736 -55.24 -8.03 -23.23
CA ILE A 736 -54.63 -6.73 -23.59
C ILE A 736 -53.68 -6.92 -24.79
N ILE A 737 -53.88 -6.11 -25.84
CA ILE A 737 -53.02 -6.00 -27.01
C ILE A 737 -52.20 -4.71 -26.90
N ILE A 738 -50.88 -4.80 -26.96
CA ILE A 738 -49.98 -3.64 -26.99
C ILE A 738 -49.57 -3.33 -28.44
N LEU A 739 -49.77 -2.08 -28.86
CA LEU A 739 -49.25 -1.53 -30.10
C LEU A 739 -47.94 -0.79 -29.80
N THR A 740 -46.87 -1.03 -30.54
CA THR A 740 -45.56 -0.38 -30.29
C THR A 740 -44.90 0.11 -31.56
N ALA A 741 -44.02 1.09 -31.48
CA ALA A 741 -43.11 1.43 -32.57
C ALA A 741 -41.83 0.59 -32.57
N SER A 742 -41.47 -0.08 -31.48
CA SER A 742 -40.15 -0.71 -31.27
C SER A 742 -40.17 -2.21 -31.60
N ASP A 743 -39.18 -2.68 -32.34
CA ASP A 743 -38.97 -4.10 -32.69
C ASP A 743 -37.84 -4.76 -31.87
N ASP A 744 -37.33 -4.07 -30.84
CA ASP A 744 -36.21 -4.55 -30.06
C ASP A 744 -36.60 -5.66 -29.06
N GLN A 745 -35.66 -6.59 -28.86
CA GLN A 745 -35.84 -7.80 -28.07
C GLN A 745 -36.11 -7.52 -26.58
N ASP A 746 -35.59 -6.40 -26.06
CA ASP A 746 -35.78 -5.98 -24.67
C ASP A 746 -37.19 -5.43 -24.42
N SER A 747 -37.73 -4.66 -25.37
CA SER A 747 -39.14 -4.22 -25.35
C SER A 747 -40.10 -5.40 -25.45
N TYR A 748 -39.75 -6.43 -26.23
CA TYR A 748 -40.53 -7.67 -26.33
C TYR A 748 -40.51 -8.48 -25.02
N LEU A 749 -39.35 -8.58 -24.36
CA LEU A 749 -39.21 -9.22 -23.05
C LEU A 749 -40.04 -8.49 -21.98
N LYS A 750 -39.94 -7.16 -21.91
CA LYS A 750 -40.74 -6.34 -20.98
C LYS A 750 -42.25 -6.46 -21.23
N ALA A 751 -42.66 -6.59 -22.48
CA ALA A 751 -44.07 -6.79 -22.83
C ALA A 751 -44.62 -8.12 -22.28
N LEU A 752 -43.84 -9.21 -22.39
CA LEU A 752 -44.19 -10.51 -21.83
C LEU A 752 -44.22 -10.46 -20.30
N GLU A 753 -43.28 -9.76 -19.66
CA GLU A 753 -43.24 -9.56 -18.21
C GLU A 753 -44.41 -8.74 -17.68
N SER A 754 -44.92 -7.76 -18.45
CA SER A 754 -46.10 -6.94 -18.08
C SER A 754 -47.44 -7.69 -18.13
N GLY A 755 -47.46 -8.91 -18.68
CA GLY A 755 -48.64 -9.77 -18.76
C GLY A 755 -49.57 -9.47 -19.94
N ALA A 756 -49.08 -8.82 -21.00
CA ALA A 756 -49.85 -8.58 -22.22
C ALA A 756 -50.09 -9.89 -23.01
N ASP A 757 -51.26 -10.02 -23.64
CA ASP A 757 -51.65 -11.25 -24.33
C ASP A 757 -51.16 -11.28 -25.78
N VAL A 758 -51.11 -10.12 -26.45
CA VAL A 758 -50.61 -9.99 -27.82
C VAL A 758 -49.83 -8.67 -27.96
N PHE A 759 -48.79 -8.71 -28.78
CA PHE A 759 -47.95 -7.57 -29.11
C PHE A 759 -47.92 -7.35 -30.62
N LEU A 760 -48.12 -6.12 -31.09
CA LEU A 760 -48.10 -5.76 -32.51
C LEU A 760 -47.22 -4.52 -32.75
N THR A 761 -46.32 -4.62 -33.72
CA THR A 761 -45.43 -3.52 -34.12
C THR A 761 -46.08 -2.63 -35.18
N LYS A 762 -46.01 -1.31 -34.99
CA LYS A 762 -46.34 -0.26 -35.96
C LYS A 762 -45.20 -0.15 -36.98
N PRO A 763 -45.47 -0.20 -38.30
CA PRO A 763 -46.81 -0.28 -38.90
C PRO A 763 -47.40 -1.70 -38.82
N PHE A 764 -48.65 -1.81 -38.33
CA PHE A 764 -49.36 -3.08 -38.23
C PHE A 764 -50.45 -3.18 -39.30
N SER A 765 -50.75 -4.41 -39.75
CA SER A 765 -51.91 -4.63 -40.61
C SER A 765 -53.19 -4.69 -39.79
N LEU A 766 -54.21 -3.95 -40.22
CA LEU A 766 -55.51 -3.91 -39.56
C LEU A 766 -56.18 -5.30 -39.55
N LYS A 767 -55.96 -6.11 -40.59
CA LYS A 767 -56.46 -7.49 -40.65
C LYS A 767 -55.86 -8.37 -39.56
N VAL A 768 -54.57 -8.18 -39.27
CA VAL A 768 -53.86 -8.90 -38.21
C VAL A 768 -54.43 -8.49 -36.85
N LEU A 769 -54.63 -7.19 -36.62
CA LEU A 769 -55.25 -6.69 -35.38
C LEU A 769 -56.65 -7.30 -35.15
N VAL A 770 -57.52 -7.30 -36.15
CA VAL A 770 -58.88 -7.89 -36.05
C VAL A 770 -58.82 -9.38 -35.76
N GLN A 771 -57.93 -10.13 -36.40
CA GLN A 771 -57.80 -11.58 -36.17
C GLN A 771 -57.26 -11.89 -34.77
N SER A 772 -56.30 -11.09 -34.28
CA SER A 772 -55.79 -11.21 -32.90
C SER A 772 -56.90 -11.01 -31.88
N ILE A 773 -57.75 -9.99 -32.06
CA ILE A 773 -58.90 -9.72 -31.20
C ILE A 773 -59.87 -10.93 -31.20
N LYS A 774 -60.23 -11.46 -32.38
CA LYS A 774 -61.11 -12.64 -32.50
C LYS A 774 -60.51 -13.88 -31.83
N GLY A 775 -59.21 -14.10 -31.97
CA GLY A 775 -58.51 -15.21 -31.33
C GLY A 775 -58.55 -15.14 -29.81
N LEU A 776 -58.34 -13.95 -29.24
CA LEU A 776 -58.41 -13.72 -27.79
C LEU A 776 -59.82 -13.94 -27.25
N LEU A 777 -60.84 -13.44 -27.94
CA LEU A 777 -62.25 -13.66 -27.59
C LEU A 777 -62.63 -15.14 -27.65
N PHE A 778 -62.21 -15.85 -28.70
CA PHE A 778 -62.46 -17.29 -28.83
C PHE A 778 -61.81 -18.11 -27.70
N ASN A 779 -60.57 -17.80 -27.35
CA ASN A 779 -59.88 -18.47 -26.24
C ASN A 779 -60.59 -18.21 -24.91
N ARG A 780 -61.13 -17.01 -24.72
CA ARG A 780 -61.91 -16.64 -23.54
C ARG A 780 -63.23 -17.41 -23.43
N GLU A 781 -63.97 -17.58 -24.53
CA GLU A 781 -65.18 -18.43 -24.55
C GLU A 781 -64.86 -19.90 -24.27
N LYS A 782 -63.73 -20.42 -24.78
CA LYS A 782 -63.29 -21.78 -24.48
C LYS A 782 -62.97 -21.98 -22.99
N LEU A 783 -62.32 -21.00 -22.37
CA LEU A 783 -62.04 -21.00 -20.93
C LEU A 783 -63.33 -20.93 -20.11
N ARG A 784 -64.27 -20.07 -20.51
CA ARG A 784 -65.60 -19.96 -19.90
C ARG A 784 -66.34 -21.31 -19.95
N PHE A 785 -66.40 -21.95 -21.11
CA PHE A 785 -67.00 -23.29 -21.26
C PHE A 785 -66.33 -24.34 -20.35
N TYR A 786 -64.99 -24.32 -20.25
CA TYR A 786 -64.26 -25.24 -19.36
C TYR A 786 -64.63 -25.05 -17.89
N TYR A 787 -64.68 -23.81 -17.41
CA TYR A 787 -65.00 -23.53 -16.01
C TYR A 787 -66.47 -23.80 -15.68
N SER A 788 -67.40 -23.49 -16.57
CA SER A 788 -68.83 -23.76 -16.38
C SER A 788 -69.16 -25.26 -16.33
N ASN A 789 -68.46 -26.09 -17.09
CA ASN A 789 -68.75 -27.54 -17.18
C ASN A 789 -67.96 -28.40 -16.17
N ASN A 790 -66.91 -27.86 -15.54
CA ASN A 790 -66.08 -28.58 -14.58
C ASN A 790 -66.17 -28.02 -13.15
N ILE A 791 -67.26 -27.35 -12.78
CA ILE A 791 -67.45 -26.70 -11.48
C ILE A 791 -67.14 -27.65 -10.29
N ALA A 792 -67.56 -28.92 -10.38
CA ALA A 792 -67.34 -29.93 -9.34
C ALA A 792 -65.87 -30.40 -9.22
N ASN A 793 -65.07 -30.31 -10.27
CA ASN A 793 -63.66 -30.72 -10.28
C ASN A 793 -62.71 -29.64 -9.76
N ILE A 794 -63.18 -28.38 -9.65
CA ILE A 794 -62.38 -27.24 -9.15
C ILE A 794 -62.23 -27.30 -7.62
N ALA A 795 -63.14 -27.97 -6.91
CA ALA A 795 -63.12 -28.07 -5.45
C ALA A 795 -62.25 -29.23 -4.91
N ASN A 796 -61.99 -30.29 -5.68
CA ASN A 796 -61.44 -31.56 -5.17
C ASN A 796 -60.08 -31.99 -5.75
N ASN A 797 -59.39 -31.16 -6.54
CA ASN A 797 -58.07 -31.49 -7.09
C ASN A 797 -56.97 -30.60 -6.50
N GLU A 798 -56.32 -31.05 -5.42
CA GLU A 798 -55.13 -30.41 -4.85
C GLU A 798 -53.88 -30.55 -5.75
N ASN A 799 -53.93 -31.40 -6.79
CA ASN A 799 -52.78 -31.76 -7.62
C ASN A 799 -52.74 -31.10 -9.03
N VAL A 800 -53.34 -29.92 -9.21
CA VAL A 800 -53.13 -29.11 -10.43
C VAL A 800 -52.48 -27.80 -10.05
N ASN A 801 -51.15 -27.76 -10.08
CA ASN A 801 -50.32 -26.61 -9.74
C ASN A 801 -50.28 -25.56 -10.89
N PHE A 802 -51.44 -25.25 -11.46
CA PHE A 802 -51.61 -24.27 -12.54
C PHE A 802 -52.89 -23.44 -12.29
N GLY A 803 -52.85 -22.62 -11.24
CA GLY A 803 -53.96 -21.75 -10.85
C GLY A 803 -53.81 -20.32 -11.34
N THR A 804 -54.51 -19.95 -12.41
CA THR A 804 -54.68 -18.54 -12.83
C THR A 804 -55.37 -17.73 -11.71
N SER A 805 -55.23 -16.39 -11.72
CA SER A 805 -55.93 -15.48 -10.80
C SER A 805 -57.43 -15.78 -10.69
N GLU A 806 -58.01 -16.25 -11.80
CA GLU A 806 -59.40 -16.65 -11.96
C GLU A 806 -59.75 -17.93 -11.20
N GLN A 807 -58.88 -18.95 -11.20
CA GLN A 807 -59.10 -20.16 -10.40
C GLN A 807 -59.01 -19.89 -8.90
N ASN A 808 -58.06 -19.05 -8.48
CA ASN A 808 -57.95 -18.60 -7.09
C ASN A 808 -59.19 -17.84 -6.64
N PHE A 809 -59.71 -16.96 -7.51
CA PHE A 809 -60.97 -16.26 -7.28
C PHE A 809 -62.15 -17.24 -7.15
N LEU A 810 -62.29 -18.21 -8.07
CA LEU A 810 -63.36 -19.20 -8.01
C LEU A 810 -63.26 -20.10 -6.77
N ARG A 811 -62.05 -20.52 -6.38
CA ARG A 811 -61.82 -21.29 -5.15
C ARG A 811 -62.26 -20.50 -3.93
N LYS A 812 -61.80 -19.25 -3.79
CA LYS A 812 -62.16 -18.39 -2.66
C LYS A 812 -63.67 -18.07 -2.64
N LEU A 813 -64.27 -17.84 -3.81
CA LEU A 813 -65.72 -17.68 -3.97
C LEU A 813 -66.46 -18.92 -3.48
N ASN A 814 -66.06 -20.10 -3.93
CA ASN A 814 -66.68 -21.37 -3.55
C ASN A 814 -66.48 -21.69 -2.07
N GLU A 815 -65.31 -21.41 -1.49
CA GLU A 815 -65.01 -21.56 -0.06
C GLU A 815 -65.93 -20.68 0.80
N LEU A 816 -66.08 -19.40 0.45
CA LEU A 816 -66.96 -18.47 1.17
C LEU A 816 -68.44 -18.87 1.09
N ILE A 817 -68.87 -19.40 -0.07
CA ILE A 817 -70.22 -19.94 -0.23
C ILE A 817 -70.39 -21.21 0.61
N ALA A 818 -69.40 -22.11 0.61
CA ALA A 818 -69.45 -23.37 1.34
C ALA A 818 -69.41 -23.17 2.87
N SER A 819 -68.62 -22.21 3.37
CA SER A 819 -68.52 -21.91 4.80
C SER A 819 -69.77 -21.27 5.39
N ASN A 820 -70.64 -20.71 4.54
CA ASN A 820 -71.88 -20.04 4.93
C ASN A 820 -73.11 -20.75 4.33
N ILE A 821 -72.99 -22.03 3.99
CA ILE A 821 -73.99 -22.76 3.20
C ILE A 821 -75.31 -22.94 3.96
N ASP A 822 -75.25 -23.08 5.29
CA ASP A 822 -76.37 -23.25 6.22
C ASP A 822 -77.07 -21.93 6.57
N ASN A 823 -76.45 -20.79 6.26
CA ASN A 823 -76.98 -19.48 6.57
C ASN A 823 -77.92 -18.96 5.45
N SER A 824 -79.23 -19.05 5.69
CA SER A 824 -80.25 -18.54 4.76
C SER A 824 -80.29 -17.01 4.62
N ILE A 825 -79.63 -16.26 5.51
CA ILE A 825 -79.57 -14.79 5.51
C ILE A 825 -78.39 -14.28 4.68
N TYR A 826 -77.39 -15.12 4.37
CA TYR A 826 -76.20 -14.71 3.63
C TYR A 826 -76.55 -14.30 2.19
N THR A 827 -76.36 -13.01 1.86
CA THR A 827 -76.76 -12.41 0.59
C THR A 827 -75.58 -12.25 -0.40
N VAL A 828 -75.88 -11.91 -1.65
CA VAL A 828 -74.85 -11.59 -2.65
C VAL A 828 -74.06 -10.33 -2.25
N GLU A 829 -74.67 -9.42 -1.50
CA GLU A 829 -74.04 -8.24 -0.91
C GLU A 829 -72.96 -8.62 0.11
N ASP A 830 -73.24 -9.59 0.97
CA ASP A 830 -72.28 -10.09 1.97
C ASP A 830 -71.11 -10.78 1.28
N LEU A 831 -71.39 -11.61 0.26
CA LEU A 831 -70.36 -12.27 -0.55
C LEU A 831 -69.47 -11.25 -1.29
N ALA A 832 -70.05 -10.17 -1.81
CA ALA A 832 -69.30 -9.10 -2.45
C ALA A 832 -68.39 -8.37 -1.44
N LYS A 833 -68.91 -8.10 -0.23
CA LYS A 833 -68.16 -7.50 0.87
C LYS A 833 -66.99 -8.37 1.32
N ASP A 834 -67.19 -9.67 1.48
CA ASP A 834 -66.14 -10.62 1.90
C ASP A 834 -65.04 -10.80 0.83
N LEU A 835 -65.39 -10.59 -0.44
CA LEU A 835 -64.45 -10.56 -1.56
C LEU A 835 -63.81 -9.18 -1.80
N ASN A 836 -64.17 -8.16 -1.02
CA ASN A 836 -63.72 -6.76 -1.16
C ASN A 836 -63.99 -6.17 -2.56
N ILE A 837 -65.12 -6.52 -3.19
CA ILE A 837 -65.54 -5.96 -4.49
C ILE A 837 -66.98 -5.47 -4.42
N SER A 838 -67.35 -4.51 -5.27
CA SER A 838 -68.74 -4.05 -5.31
C SER A 838 -69.65 -5.14 -5.87
N ARG A 839 -70.93 -5.14 -5.47
CA ARG A 839 -71.95 -6.08 -5.98
C ARG A 839 -71.95 -6.14 -7.51
N VAL A 840 -71.94 -4.99 -8.19
CA VAL A 840 -71.94 -4.90 -9.65
C VAL A 840 -70.69 -5.55 -10.26
N GLN A 841 -69.52 -5.34 -9.65
CA GLN A 841 -68.26 -5.90 -10.11
C GLN A 841 -68.19 -7.42 -9.88
N LEU A 842 -68.75 -7.93 -8.79
CA LEU A 842 -68.91 -9.37 -8.56
C LEU A 842 -69.78 -10.00 -9.65
N TYR A 843 -70.93 -9.39 -9.97
CA TYR A 843 -71.81 -9.87 -11.03
C TYR A 843 -71.11 -9.90 -12.40
N ARG A 844 -70.42 -8.81 -12.78
CA ARG A 844 -69.68 -8.76 -14.04
C ARG A 844 -68.57 -9.80 -14.09
N LYS A 845 -67.79 -9.94 -13.02
CA LYS A 845 -66.69 -10.90 -12.95
C LYS A 845 -67.18 -12.36 -13.01
N VAL A 846 -68.22 -12.71 -12.25
CA VAL A 846 -68.78 -14.08 -12.28
C VAL A 846 -69.45 -14.37 -13.61
N LYS A 847 -70.19 -13.41 -14.20
CA LYS A 847 -70.77 -13.55 -15.54
C LYS A 847 -69.68 -13.74 -16.61
N ALA A 848 -68.58 -13.00 -16.51
CA ALA A 848 -67.46 -13.10 -17.44
C ALA A 848 -66.72 -14.45 -17.34
N ILE A 849 -66.59 -15.03 -16.13
CA ILE A 849 -65.85 -16.27 -15.90
C ILE A 849 -66.72 -17.53 -16.08
N LEU A 850 -67.93 -17.55 -15.50
CA LEU A 850 -68.80 -18.74 -15.44
C LEU A 850 -70.03 -18.66 -16.35
N GLY A 851 -70.34 -17.49 -16.90
CA GLY A 851 -71.49 -17.28 -17.76
C GLY A 851 -72.87 -17.33 -17.12
N ILE A 852 -72.95 -17.60 -15.82
CA ILE A 852 -74.18 -17.62 -15.02
C ILE A 852 -74.20 -16.48 -14.01
N SER A 853 -75.36 -16.21 -13.40
CA SER A 853 -75.45 -15.20 -12.34
C SER A 853 -74.83 -15.71 -11.03
N VAL A 854 -74.43 -14.78 -10.15
CA VAL A 854 -73.88 -15.11 -8.83
C VAL A 854 -74.88 -15.90 -7.99
N SER A 855 -76.17 -15.52 -8.05
CA SER A 855 -77.25 -16.19 -7.33
C SER A 855 -77.45 -17.63 -7.81
N ASP A 856 -77.39 -17.87 -9.13
CA ASP A 856 -77.51 -19.21 -9.69
C ASP A 856 -76.35 -20.10 -9.26
N HIS A 857 -75.14 -19.53 -9.17
CA HIS A 857 -73.95 -20.25 -8.69
C HIS A 857 -74.07 -20.67 -7.22
N ILE A 858 -74.56 -19.78 -6.34
CA ILE A 858 -74.81 -20.09 -4.93
C ILE A 858 -75.86 -21.21 -4.81
N ASN A 859 -76.97 -21.09 -5.54
CA ASN A 859 -78.02 -22.10 -5.54
C ASN A 859 -77.50 -23.45 -6.03
N ASN A 860 -76.66 -23.46 -7.07
CA ASN A 860 -76.05 -24.67 -7.58
C ASN A 860 -75.22 -25.39 -6.51
N ILE A 861 -74.38 -24.67 -5.77
CA ILE A 861 -73.56 -25.24 -4.70
C ILE A 861 -74.43 -25.79 -3.55
N ARG A 862 -75.46 -25.04 -3.12
CA ARG A 862 -76.40 -25.50 -2.08
C ARG A 862 -77.11 -26.80 -2.48
N LEU A 863 -77.55 -26.89 -3.74
CA LEU A 863 -78.18 -28.09 -4.28
C LEU A 863 -77.21 -29.27 -4.36
N ASP A 864 -75.96 -29.05 -4.78
CA ASP A 864 -74.95 -30.10 -4.84
C ASP A 864 -74.61 -30.64 -3.44
N LYS A 865 -74.52 -29.78 -2.41
CA LYS A 865 -74.34 -30.23 -1.02
C LYS A 865 -75.56 -30.97 -0.48
N SER A 866 -76.77 -30.53 -0.83
CA SER A 866 -77.99 -31.20 -0.40
C SER A 866 -78.09 -32.64 -0.93
N LYS A 867 -77.56 -32.90 -2.12
CA LYS A 867 -77.46 -34.24 -2.71
C LYS A 867 -76.62 -35.18 -1.84
N GLU A 868 -75.50 -34.69 -1.30
CA GLU A 868 -74.63 -35.44 -0.41
C GLU A 868 -75.33 -35.75 0.93
N LEU A 869 -76.02 -34.78 1.52
CA LEU A 869 -76.75 -34.95 2.78
C LEU A 869 -77.97 -35.88 2.64
N LEU A 870 -78.62 -35.91 1.47
CA LEU A 870 -79.73 -36.82 1.21
C LEU A 870 -79.28 -38.29 1.21
N LEU A 871 -78.05 -38.58 0.76
CA LEU A 871 -77.51 -39.95 0.72
C LEU A 871 -76.87 -40.38 2.05
N ASN A 872 -76.21 -39.46 2.75
CA ASN A 872 -75.32 -39.78 3.87
C ASN A 872 -75.89 -39.44 5.25
N SER A 873 -77.08 -38.81 5.35
CA SER A 873 -77.65 -38.39 6.63
C SER A 873 -79.05 -38.96 6.90
N ASN A 874 -79.36 -39.15 8.19
CA ASN A 874 -80.69 -39.54 8.66
C ASN A 874 -81.67 -38.35 8.77
N GLN A 875 -81.29 -37.14 8.36
CA GLN A 875 -82.10 -35.92 8.48
C GLN A 875 -83.34 -35.95 7.56
N THR A 876 -84.43 -35.32 7.97
CA THR A 876 -85.63 -35.18 7.12
C THR A 876 -85.36 -34.23 5.94
N ILE A 877 -86.15 -34.33 4.86
CA ILE A 877 -85.97 -33.45 3.67
C ILE A 877 -86.07 -31.96 4.06
N SER A 878 -86.96 -31.64 5.01
CA SER A 878 -87.10 -30.28 5.55
C SER A 878 -85.87 -29.85 6.34
N GLU A 879 -85.29 -30.73 7.16
CA GLU A 879 -84.03 -30.45 7.88
C GLU A 879 -82.86 -30.24 6.93
N ILE A 880 -82.75 -31.05 5.86
CA ILE A 880 -81.71 -30.90 4.84
C ILE A 880 -81.87 -29.57 4.09
N ALA A 881 -83.11 -29.19 3.73
CA ALA A 881 -83.37 -27.92 3.06
C ALA A 881 -82.88 -26.72 3.90
N TYR A 882 -83.14 -26.72 5.21
CA TYR A 882 -82.64 -25.67 6.10
C TYR A 882 -81.12 -25.78 6.32
N ALA A 883 -80.57 -26.99 6.44
CA ALA A 883 -79.13 -27.21 6.64
C ALA A 883 -78.26 -26.75 5.46
N VAL A 884 -78.83 -26.69 4.25
CA VAL A 884 -78.17 -26.12 3.06
C VAL A 884 -78.66 -24.70 2.74
N GLY A 885 -79.28 -24.02 3.71
CA GLY A 885 -79.56 -22.58 3.67
C GLY A 885 -80.74 -22.15 2.80
N PHE A 886 -81.66 -23.05 2.44
CA PHE A 886 -82.91 -22.66 1.78
C PHE A 886 -83.91 -22.09 2.80
N SER A 887 -84.57 -20.99 2.44
CA SER A 887 -85.58 -20.34 3.29
C SER A 887 -86.90 -21.11 3.41
N SER A 888 -87.17 -22.04 2.48
CA SER A 888 -88.37 -22.88 2.48
C SER A 888 -88.11 -24.27 1.88
N PRO A 889 -88.54 -25.37 2.53
CA PRO A 889 -88.44 -26.73 1.99
C PRO A 889 -89.17 -26.95 0.65
N ASN A 890 -90.24 -26.20 0.38
CA ASN A 890 -90.96 -26.27 -0.90
C ASN A 890 -90.14 -25.66 -2.04
N TYR A 891 -89.48 -24.53 -1.78
CA TYR A 891 -88.60 -23.89 -2.74
C TYR A 891 -87.36 -24.74 -3.03
N PHE A 892 -86.78 -25.34 -1.98
CA PHE A 892 -85.72 -26.34 -2.13
C PHE A 892 -86.14 -27.50 -3.04
N SER A 893 -87.30 -28.12 -2.77
CA SER A 893 -87.76 -29.28 -3.53
C SER A 893 -88.02 -28.98 -5.00
N THR A 894 -88.55 -27.79 -5.30
CA THR A 894 -88.79 -27.33 -6.69
C THR A 894 -87.46 -27.10 -7.41
N THR A 895 -86.53 -26.40 -6.76
CA THR A 895 -85.22 -26.06 -7.36
C THR A 895 -84.35 -27.31 -7.54
N PHE A 896 -84.40 -28.25 -6.59
CA PHE A 896 -83.72 -29.54 -6.68
C PHE A 896 -84.25 -30.38 -7.85
N LYS A 897 -85.58 -30.47 -8.00
CA LYS A 897 -86.21 -31.16 -9.13
C LYS A 897 -85.84 -30.51 -10.47
N ASN A 898 -85.82 -29.18 -10.55
CA ASN A 898 -85.43 -28.47 -11.78
C ASN A 898 -83.97 -28.74 -12.18
N LYS A 899 -83.06 -28.86 -11.20
CA LYS A 899 -81.63 -29.12 -11.48
C LYS A 899 -81.34 -30.59 -11.77
N PHE A 900 -81.92 -31.53 -11.01
CA PHE A 900 -81.56 -32.96 -11.08
C PHE A 900 -82.62 -33.85 -11.73
N GLY A 901 -83.77 -33.30 -12.13
CA GLY A 901 -84.85 -34.02 -12.82
C GLY A 901 -85.77 -34.86 -11.89
N VAL A 902 -85.35 -35.13 -10.66
CA VAL A 902 -86.09 -35.96 -9.67
C VAL A 902 -86.32 -35.21 -8.36
N SER A 903 -87.36 -35.56 -7.61
CA SER A 903 -87.63 -34.90 -6.32
C SER A 903 -86.64 -35.34 -5.22
N PRO A 904 -86.37 -34.51 -4.19
CA PRO A 904 -85.48 -34.91 -3.09
C PRO A 904 -85.91 -36.20 -2.37
N LYS A 905 -87.22 -36.48 -2.32
CA LYS A 905 -87.79 -37.69 -1.72
C LYS A 905 -87.48 -38.94 -2.54
N GLU A 906 -87.60 -38.85 -3.86
CA GLU A 906 -87.20 -39.91 -4.80
C GLU A 906 -85.68 -40.08 -4.87
N PHE A 907 -84.91 -39.04 -4.54
CA PHE A 907 -83.45 -39.12 -4.53
C PHE A 907 -82.91 -39.80 -3.25
N LYS A 908 -83.64 -39.68 -2.12
CA LYS A 908 -83.25 -40.25 -0.82
C LYS A 908 -83.63 -41.73 -0.65
N ASN A 909 -84.72 -42.16 -1.27
CA ASN A 909 -85.20 -43.55 -1.25
C ASN A 909 -84.73 -44.27 -2.51
#